data_AF-A0A1G2MF52-F1
#
_entry.id   AF-A0A1G2MF52-F1
#
_cell.length_a   1.000
_cell.length_b   1.000
_cell.length_c   1.000
_cell.angle_alpha   90.00
_cell.angle_beta   90.00
_cell.angle_gamma   90.00
#
_symmetry.space_group_name_H-M   'P 1'
#
loop_
_entity.id
_entity.type
_entity.pdbx_description
1 polymer ?
#
loop_
_entity_poly.entity_id
_entity_poly.type
_entity_poly.pdbx_seq_one_letter_code
_entity_poly.pdbx_strand_id
1 'polypeptide(L)'
;MAKRFLIFSFVFFALAAVLVPVTFVYSLDFSKSMVPCGWDGAHCPLKVCVDPVTGKPCAGNGEPNTNGLLDPWEVCTFNDFIVMVGGIINFIIILASVYAAVSFMYAGYAYLTSGGSQEAVSRAKSIFKKVFIGYIIVLTAWLMIYTIEQAFYETGEGKPNSFLTLGSHAADPKCGGSPGGEASGGGYGKACAQPENNIFCESDCRGQCNTDTEECVLGGNILDSSGSVLYYKCQSKELPPQPPPEVDKYAFRVFIQESGGSGTVTATGDGVSLNCAQSFCTVDVEKDKVVTLTASAGAGSVFSNWGNACSGTQGNVCTVTMDGIKSVVANFGPLDQKYTISVQKLGLGSGIIRNQNGTILCSSLCELEVDAGDEVILNATNVAGSYFYKWEGACTGSYTECRITMNSDKSVRGTFLPTPNSYVLYFVFKGQGEGSIRGSLGSGVNFSCSSLNGSSCYVNVIEGETIEVRATAESDSKFGGWGSPCGGTGICTFKVNTGMSVDVSFDSTPLVRLSTSGNGYIAGNYITGGISGTINCDQLCADNYPKGTDFTIRAVPDSGNNFVSWSGCDEAWSVEGANYCTFRVNSNRNVTANFSVITASPALVTIGVSGSGGYVSGGGMTSGCFPETSPCSITGLSVGNRIQLNAVVTNPDYEFYGWSGACSEFGKNTSCSLTLPGPVTIYASFVPK
;
A
#
# COMPACT_ATOMS: atom_id res chain seq x y z
N MET A 1 -44.29 -7.73 37.18
CA MET A 1 -42.90 -8.17 37.46
C MET A 1 -42.16 -8.66 36.21
N ALA A 2 -42.77 -9.47 35.33
CA ALA A 2 -42.11 -9.99 34.11
C ALA A 2 -41.53 -8.91 33.15
N LYS A 3 -42.21 -7.76 33.02
CA LYS A 3 -41.75 -6.65 32.15
C LYS A 3 -40.50 -5.91 32.69
N ARG A 4 -40.31 -5.88 34.02
CA ARG A 4 -39.12 -5.28 34.65
C ARG A 4 -37.94 -6.25 34.67
N PHE A 5 -38.20 -7.56 34.75
CA PHE A 5 -37.18 -8.61 34.64
C PHE A 5 -36.59 -8.70 33.22
N LEU A 6 -37.41 -8.49 32.19
CA LEU A 6 -36.96 -8.46 30.79
C LEU A 6 -36.08 -7.25 30.46
N ILE A 7 -36.38 -6.07 31.02
CA ILE A 7 -35.55 -4.87 30.82
C ILE A 7 -34.22 -5.00 31.56
N PHE A 8 -34.21 -5.57 32.78
CA PHE A 8 -32.98 -5.84 33.52
C PHE A 8 -32.10 -6.88 32.82
N SER A 9 -32.70 -7.93 32.23
CA SER A 9 -31.98 -8.92 31.42
C SER A 9 -31.41 -8.29 30.14
N PHE A 10 -32.16 -7.42 29.46
CA PHE A 10 -31.69 -6.74 28.26
C PHE A 10 -30.53 -5.77 28.53
N VAL A 11 -30.58 -5.04 29.65
CA VAL A 11 -29.50 -4.13 30.07
C VAL A 11 -28.27 -4.92 30.54
N PHE A 12 -28.46 -6.06 31.21
CA PHE A 12 -27.36 -6.94 31.62
C PHE A 12 -26.67 -7.60 30.41
N PHE A 13 -27.43 -8.06 29.41
CA PHE A 13 -26.89 -8.60 28.17
C PHE A 13 -26.29 -7.52 27.27
N ALA A 14 -26.80 -6.29 27.28
CA ALA A 14 -26.19 -5.16 26.58
C ALA A 14 -24.87 -4.72 27.24
N LEU A 15 -24.80 -4.70 28.58
CA LEU A 15 -23.53 -4.45 29.29
C LEU A 15 -22.51 -5.57 29.05
N ALA A 16 -22.95 -6.83 29.03
CA ALA A 16 -22.09 -7.97 28.69
C ALA A 16 -21.61 -7.90 27.24
N ALA A 17 -22.44 -7.47 26.29
CA ALA A 17 -22.05 -7.27 24.89
C ALA A 17 -21.07 -6.10 24.68
N VAL A 18 -21.00 -5.14 25.60
CA VAL A 18 -20.06 -4.00 25.56
C VAL A 18 -18.79 -4.26 26.37
N LEU A 19 -18.83 -5.10 27.42
CA LEU A 19 -17.66 -5.46 28.22
C LEU A 19 -16.88 -6.66 27.67
N VAL A 20 -17.54 -7.60 26.99
CA VAL A 20 -16.87 -8.73 26.33
C VAL A 20 -15.83 -8.28 25.28
N PRO A 21 -16.06 -7.25 24.44
CA PRO A 21 -15.06 -6.67 23.54
C PRO A 21 -13.84 -6.07 24.24
N VAL A 22 -14.00 -5.53 25.46
CA VAL A 22 -12.94 -4.80 26.17
C VAL A 22 -11.96 -5.77 26.84
N THR A 23 -12.42 -6.93 27.31
CA THR A 23 -11.54 -8.05 27.68
C THR A 23 -11.04 -8.82 26.45
N PHE A 24 -11.77 -8.78 25.32
CA PHE A 24 -11.42 -9.42 24.04
C PHE A 24 -10.12 -8.89 23.44
N VAL A 25 -9.83 -7.59 23.58
CA VAL A 25 -8.59 -7.02 23.01
C VAL A 25 -7.34 -7.45 23.78
N TYR A 26 -7.47 -7.85 25.05
CA TYR A 26 -6.33 -8.31 25.85
C TYR A 26 -6.01 -9.81 25.71
N SER A 27 -6.91 -10.61 25.13
CA SER A 27 -6.72 -12.07 25.00
C SER A 27 -6.52 -12.58 23.57
N LEU A 28 -6.65 -11.72 22.55
CA LEU A 28 -6.36 -12.08 21.16
C LEU A 28 -4.85 -11.94 20.83
N ASP A 29 -4.00 -12.62 21.60
CA ASP A 29 -2.61 -12.89 21.17
C ASP A 29 -2.64 -14.14 20.27
N PHE A 30 -3.07 -13.96 19.02
CA PHE A 30 -3.14 -15.01 18.00
C PHE A 30 -1.78 -15.67 17.69
N SER A 31 -0.67 -15.11 18.21
CA SER A 31 0.68 -15.58 17.91
C SER A 31 1.12 -16.83 18.67
N LYS A 32 0.40 -17.24 19.74
CA LYS A 32 0.90 -18.27 20.68
C LYS A 32 0.19 -19.62 20.66
N SER A 33 -0.95 -19.78 19.98
CA SER A 33 -1.81 -20.98 20.18
C SER A 33 -2.17 -21.78 18.93
N MET A 34 -1.63 -21.45 17.75
CA MET A 34 -1.94 -22.19 16.52
C MET A 34 -0.71 -22.49 15.65
N VAL A 35 0.46 -22.74 16.26
CA VAL A 35 1.64 -23.21 15.53
C VAL A 35 1.73 -24.74 15.71
N PRO A 36 1.53 -25.55 14.66
CA PRO A 36 1.88 -26.96 14.71
C PRO A 36 3.39 -27.08 14.89
N CYS A 37 3.82 -27.89 15.84
CA CYS A 37 5.22 -28.30 15.93
C CYS A 37 5.64 -28.93 14.59
N GLY A 38 6.42 -28.19 13.80
CA GLY A 38 6.85 -28.60 12.47
C GLY A 38 6.92 -27.50 11.41
N TRP A 39 6.40 -26.29 11.65
CA TRP A 39 6.64 -25.15 10.76
C TRP A 39 7.10 -23.91 11.53
N ASP A 40 8.31 -23.47 11.16
CA ASP A 40 9.13 -22.35 11.63
C ASP A 40 9.53 -22.34 13.11
N GLY A 41 10.85 -22.51 13.32
CA GLY A 41 11.51 -22.59 14.62
C GLY A 41 11.67 -21.26 15.33
N ALA A 42 10.58 -20.60 15.69
CA ALA A 42 10.65 -19.50 16.66
C ALA A 42 9.33 -19.30 17.40
N HIS A 43 9.44 -19.33 18.75
CA HIS A 43 8.53 -18.78 19.76
C HIS A 43 7.79 -19.83 20.61
N CYS A 44 8.49 -20.32 21.63
CA CYS A 44 7.87 -20.83 22.86
C CYS A 44 8.12 -19.79 23.98
N PRO A 45 7.10 -19.31 24.73
CA PRO A 45 7.32 -18.37 25.81
C PRO A 45 7.70 -19.15 27.08
N LEU A 46 8.99 -19.21 27.40
CA LEU A 46 9.47 -19.80 28.65
C LEU A 46 8.96 -19.01 29.85
N LYS A 47 8.06 -19.64 30.62
CA LYS A 47 7.78 -19.29 32.02
C LYS A 47 8.93 -19.89 32.84
N VAL A 48 9.94 -19.08 33.17
CA VAL A 48 11.08 -19.53 33.97
C VAL A 48 10.63 -19.72 35.42
N CYS A 49 10.73 -20.94 35.93
CA CYS A 49 10.63 -21.21 37.36
C CYS A 49 11.90 -20.68 38.05
N VAL A 50 11.74 -19.70 38.94
CA VAL A 50 12.83 -19.13 39.73
C VAL A 50 12.56 -19.43 41.20
N ASP A 51 13.54 -19.96 41.92
CA ASP A 51 13.49 -20.13 43.38
C ASP A 51 13.41 -18.74 44.06
N PRO A 52 12.42 -18.48 44.93
CA PRO A 52 12.17 -17.16 45.51
C PRO A 52 13.23 -16.69 46.51
N VAL A 53 14.23 -17.51 46.88
CA VAL A 53 15.28 -17.15 47.84
C VAL A 53 16.61 -16.82 47.16
N THR A 54 16.92 -17.40 45.99
CA THR A 54 18.25 -17.25 45.36
C THR A 54 18.24 -16.69 43.93
N GLY A 55 17.07 -16.53 43.30
CA GLY A 55 16.97 -15.85 42.00
C GLY A 55 17.64 -16.58 40.82
N LYS A 56 18.04 -17.85 40.98
CA LYS A 56 18.65 -18.68 39.93
C LYS A 56 17.71 -19.82 39.49
N PRO A 57 17.76 -20.26 38.22
CA PRO A 57 16.98 -21.40 37.75
C PRO A 57 17.53 -22.71 38.30
N CYS A 58 16.64 -23.63 38.70
CA CYS A 58 16.99 -24.91 39.29
C CYS A 58 17.55 -25.88 38.22
N ALA A 59 18.76 -26.39 38.43
CA ALA A 59 19.35 -27.46 37.61
C ALA A 59 19.13 -28.82 38.30
N GLY A 60 18.40 -29.73 37.65
CA GLY A 60 18.30 -31.12 38.05
C GLY A 60 19.50 -31.93 37.52
N ASN A 61 20.32 -32.40 38.46
CA ASN A 61 21.16 -33.61 38.51
C ASN A 61 21.88 -34.09 37.22
N GLY A 62 23.21 -33.85 37.16
CA GLY A 62 24.20 -34.88 36.75
C GLY A 62 24.79 -34.83 35.33
N GLU A 63 25.94 -34.16 35.22
CA GLU A 63 26.96 -34.13 34.14
C GLU A 63 26.70 -33.31 32.85
N PRO A 64 27.67 -32.45 32.42
CA PRO A 64 27.55 -31.64 31.20
C PRO A 64 28.13 -32.36 29.98
N ASN A 65 27.33 -32.51 28.93
CA ASN A 65 27.78 -32.80 27.57
C ASN A 65 28.27 -31.51 26.88
N THR A 66 29.32 -31.62 26.07
CA THR A 66 30.16 -30.52 25.55
C THR A 66 29.61 -29.74 24.36
N ASN A 67 28.31 -29.78 24.10
CA ASN A 67 27.67 -28.89 23.15
C ASN A 67 26.47 -28.26 23.85
N GLY A 68 26.49 -26.95 24.08
CA GLY A 68 25.32 -26.16 24.46
C GLY A 68 24.28 -26.06 23.32
N LEU A 69 24.07 -27.15 22.61
CA LEU A 69 23.01 -27.38 21.65
C LEU A 69 22.15 -28.50 22.26
N LEU A 70 20.94 -28.14 22.68
CA LEU A 70 19.87 -29.13 22.68
C LEU A 70 19.75 -29.65 21.24
N ASP A 71 19.81 -30.96 21.07
CA ASP A 71 19.73 -31.61 19.77
C ASP A 71 18.40 -31.27 19.06
N PRO A 72 18.35 -31.06 17.72
CA PRO A 72 17.12 -30.70 17.00
C PRO A 72 16.14 -31.87 16.79
N TRP A 73 16.30 -32.98 17.51
CA TRP A 73 15.46 -34.17 17.36
C TRP A 73 14.86 -34.64 18.69
N GLU A 74 14.59 -33.73 19.61
CA GLU A 74 13.61 -34.02 20.66
C GLU A 74 12.23 -34.06 19.99
N VAL A 75 11.89 -35.25 19.51
CA VAL A 75 10.59 -35.63 18.98
C VAL A 75 9.50 -34.97 19.80
N CYS A 76 8.64 -34.18 19.13
CA CYS A 76 7.41 -33.66 19.69
C CYS A 76 6.75 -34.76 20.50
N THR A 77 6.70 -34.60 21.82
CA THR A 77 6.08 -35.61 22.65
C THR A 77 4.57 -35.51 22.43
N PHE A 78 3.84 -36.60 22.67
CA PHE A 78 2.38 -36.61 22.57
C PHE A 78 1.73 -35.50 23.42
N ASN A 79 2.43 -35.04 24.46
CA ASN A 79 2.03 -33.94 25.32
C ASN A 79 1.92 -32.58 24.57
N ASP A 80 2.82 -32.28 23.65
CA ASP A 80 2.80 -31.02 22.89
C ASP A 80 1.68 -31.00 21.83
N PHE A 81 1.35 -32.16 21.27
CA PHE A 81 0.19 -32.35 20.41
C PHE A 81 -1.13 -32.11 21.18
N ILE A 82 -1.24 -32.58 22.42
CA ILE A 82 -2.40 -32.33 23.29
C ILE A 82 -2.58 -30.83 23.57
N VAL A 83 -1.49 -30.09 23.81
CA VAL A 83 -1.54 -28.63 24.03
C VAL A 83 -2.05 -27.89 22.79
N MET A 84 -1.61 -28.29 21.59
CA MET A 84 -2.11 -27.72 20.32
C MET A 84 -3.60 -28.01 20.12
N VAL A 85 -4.04 -29.25 20.36
CA VAL A 85 -5.45 -29.65 20.23
C VAL A 85 -6.33 -28.88 21.21
N GLY A 86 -5.90 -28.71 22.46
CA GLY A 86 -6.60 -27.89 23.46
C GLY A 86 -6.77 -26.43 23.02
N GLY A 87 -5.75 -25.86 22.37
CA GLY A 87 -5.81 -24.51 21.79
C GLY A 87 -6.85 -24.37 20.67
N ILE A 88 -6.89 -25.32 19.74
CA ILE A 88 -7.85 -25.34 18.63
C ILE A 88 -9.29 -25.51 19.14
N ILE A 89 -9.50 -26.39 20.12
CA ILE A 89 -10.82 -26.63 20.73
C ILE A 89 -11.33 -25.34 21.39
N ASN A 90 -10.49 -24.65 22.15
CA ASN A 90 -10.86 -23.40 22.80
C ASN A 90 -11.24 -22.31 21.77
N PHE A 91 -10.50 -22.21 20.67
CA PHE A 91 -10.82 -21.30 19.57
C PHE A 91 -12.18 -21.60 18.91
N ILE A 92 -12.46 -22.88 18.63
CA ILE A 92 -13.74 -23.30 18.04
C ILE A 92 -14.91 -23.02 18.97
N ILE A 93 -14.74 -23.19 20.29
CA ILE A 93 -15.79 -22.89 21.28
C ILE A 93 -16.08 -21.40 21.32
N ILE A 94 -15.05 -20.55 21.31
CA ILE A 94 -15.23 -19.09 21.28
C ILE A 94 -16.04 -18.68 20.04
N LEU A 95 -15.70 -19.21 18.86
CA LEU A 95 -16.47 -18.96 17.63
C LEU A 95 -17.91 -19.48 17.72
N ALA A 96 -18.11 -20.68 18.29
CA ALA A 96 -19.44 -21.26 18.49
C ALA A 96 -20.31 -20.43 19.45
N SER A 97 -19.72 -19.87 20.52
CA SER A 97 -20.41 -18.98 21.47
C SER A 97 -20.84 -17.67 20.82
N VAL A 98 -19.99 -17.06 20.00
CA VAL A 98 -20.34 -15.84 19.23
C VAL A 98 -21.46 -16.13 18.23
N TYR A 99 -21.35 -17.24 17.48
CA TYR A 99 -22.38 -17.66 16.54
C TYR A 99 -23.74 -17.94 17.22
N ALA A 100 -23.72 -18.59 18.38
CA ALA A 100 -24.90 -18.83 19.20
C ALA A 100 -25.53 -17.50 19.66
N ALA A 101 -24.72 -16.55 20.15
CA ALA A 101 -25.20 -15.23 20.59
C ALA A 101 -25.90 -14.45 19.47
N VAL A 102 -25.30 -14.40 18.26
CA VAL A 102 -25.90 -13.76 17.08
C VAL A 102 -27.19 -14.46 16.67
N SER A 103 -27.20 -15.80 16.67
CA SER A 103 -28.37 -16.59 16.31
C SER A 103 -29.53 -16.41 17.29
N PHE A 104 -29.25 -16.30 18.60
CA PHE A 104 -30.25 -15.99 19.61
C PHE A 104 -30.79 -14.57 19.50
N MET A 105 -29.93 -13.60 19.17
CA MET A 105 -30.33 -12.21 18.91
C MET A 105 -31.28 -12.14 17.70
N TYR A 106 -30.94 -12.82 16.61
CA TYR A 106 -31.77 -12.90 15.41
C TYR A 106 -33.11 -13.59 15.67
N ALA A 107 -33.10 -14.74 16.36
CA ALA A 107 -34.33 -15.45 16.71
C ALA A 107 -35.21 -14.62 17.66
N GLY A 108 -34.60 -13.87 18.58
CA GLY A 108 -35.29 -12.94 19.49
C GLY A 108 -35.96 -11.78 18.75
N TYR A 109 -35.24 -11.17 17.80
CA TYR A 109 -35.80 -10.14 16.92
C TYR A 109 -36.98 -10.68 16.12
N ALA A 110 -36.79 -11.82 15.43
CA ALA A 110 -37.84 -12.45 14.63
C ALA A 110 -39.08 -12.80 15.47
N TYR A 111 -38.90 -13.25 16.71
CA TYR A 111 -40.02 -13.54 17.62
C TYR A 111 -40.83 -12.28 17.98
N LEU A 112 -40.15 -11.15 18.25
CA LEU A 112 -40.78 -9.89 18.63
C LEU A 112 -41.50 -9.21 17.46
N THR A 113 -40.99 -9.33 16.24
CA THR A 113 -41.56 -8.68 15.05
C THR A 113 -42.62 -9.51 14.33
N SER A 114 -42.87 -10.76 14.75
CA SER A 114 -43.77 -11.70 14.04
C SER A 114 -45.27 -11.39 14.11
N GLY A 115 -45.69 -10.30 14.75
CA GLY A 115 -47.05 -9.73 14.62
C GLY A 115 -48.23 -10.67 14.93
N GLY A 116 -48.00 -11.76 15.68
CA GLY A 116 -49.04 -12.76 16.00
C GLY A 116 -49.28 -13.83 14.94
N SER A 117 -48.52 -13.85 13.83
CA SER A 117 -48.60 -14.93 12.84
C SER A 117 -48.10 -16.25 13.45
N GLN A 118 -48.96 -17.28 13.48
CA GLN A 118 -48.61 -18.57 14.11
C GLN A 118 -47.40 -19.25 13.45
N GLU A 119 -47.24 -19.04 12.15
CA GLU A 119 -46.15 -19.62 11.35
C GLU A 119 -44.79 -19.00 11.66
N ALA A 120 -44.68 -17.67 11.74
CA ALA A 120 -43.41 -17.00 12.02
C ALA A 120 -42.97 -17.18 13.48
N VAL A 121 -43.93 -17.20 14.43
CA VAL A 121 -43.67 -17.53 15.83
C VAL A 121 -43.18 -18.96 15.99
N SER A 122 -43.77 -19.93 15.26
CA SER A 122 -43.31 -21.33 15.25
C SER A 122 -41.90 -21.45 14.68
N ARG A 123 -41.59 -20.72 13.59
CA ARG A 123 -40.26 -20.67 12.98
C ARG A 123 -39.20 -20.11 13.92
N ALA A 124 -39.48 -19.00 14.61
CA ALA A 124 -38.55 -18.40 15.58
C ALA A 124 -38.27 -19.36 16.76
N LYS A 125 -39.30 -20.03 17.31
CA LYS A 125 -39.12 -21.04 18.36
C LYS A 125 -38.31 -22.25 17.90
N SER A 126 -38.47 -22.68 16.64
CA SER A 126 -37.69 -23.76 16.05
C SER A 126 -36.19 -23.41 15.97
N ILE A 127 -35.87 -22.17 15.59
CA ILE A 127 -34.48 -21.67 15.55
C ILE A 127 -33.88 -21.65 16.96
N PHE A 128 -34.60 -21.12 17.96
CA PHE A 128 -34.16 -21.16 19.37
C PHE A 128 -33.83 -22.59 19.83
N LYS A 129 -34.72 -23.55 19.54
CA LYS A 129 -34.54 -24.95 19.96
C LYS A 129 -33.33 -25.60 19.27
N LYS A 130 -33.13 -25.37 17.97
CA LYS A 130 -32.01 -25.94 17.21
C LYS A 130 -30.66 -25.38 17.64
N VAL A 131 -30.57 -24.06 17.82
CA VAL A 131 -29.34 -23.39 18.28
C VAL A 131 -28.99 -23.81 19.71
N PHE A 132 -29.99 -23.90 20.59
CA PHE A 132 -29.78 -24.32 21.98
C PHE A 132 -29.30 -25.77 22.09
N ILE A 133 -29.92 -26.70 21.36
CA ILE A 133 -29.48 -28.11 21.34
C ILE A 133 -28.07 -28.22 20.75
N GLY A 134 -27.78 -27.51 19.65
CA GLY A 134 -26.46 -27.50 19.04
C GLY A 134 -25.38 -26.99 19.99
N TYR A 135 -25.65 -25.89 20.72
CA TYR A 135 -24.70 -25.33 21.68
C TYR A 135 -24.47 -26.24 22.88
N ILE A 136 -25.51 -26.93 23.39
CA ILE A 136 -25.35 -27.95 24.43
C ILE A 136 -24.46 -29.09 23.94
N ILE A 137 -24.65 -29.58 22.71
CA ILE A 137 -23.83 -30.66 22.16
C ILE A 137 -22.34 -30.24 22.12
N VAL A 138 -22.05 -29.03 21.66
CA VAL A 138 -20.67 -28.49 21.63
C VAL A 138 -20.07 -28.41 23.04
N LEU A 139 -20.82 -27.90 24.02
CA LEU A 139 -20.35 -27.83 25.40
C LEU A 139 -20.17 -29.22 26.05
N THR A 140 -21.04 -30.18 25.73
CA THR A 140 -20.88 -31.56 26.23
C THR A 140 -19.70 -32.26 25.60
N ALA A 141 -19.43 -32.04 24.31
CA ALA A 141 -18.26 -32.58 23.63
C ALA A 141 -16.97 -31.97 24.21
N TRP A 142 -16.97 -30.65 24.46
CA TRP A 142 -15.87 -30.00 25.15
C TRP A 142 -15.64 -30.58 26.55
N LEU A 143 -16.71 -30.72 27.34
CA LEU A 143 -16.60 -31.28 28.68
C LEU A 143 -16.06 -32.71 28.66
N MET A 144 -16.51 -33.55 27.71
CA MET A 144 -15.98 -34.91 27.57
C MET A 144 -14.49 -34.91 27.20
N ILE A 145 -14.07 -34.09 26.24
CA ILE A 145 -12.66 -34.00 25.85
C ILE A 145 -11.82 -33.46 27.02
N TYR A 146 -12.29 -32.41 27.69
CA TYR A 146 -11.63 -31.85 28.88
C TYR A 146 -11.47 -32.89 29.99
N THR A 147 -12.51 -33.70 30.26
CA THR A 147 -12.40 -34.78 31.26
C THR A 147 -11.42 -35.88 30.85
N ILE A 148 -11.30 -36.17 29.56
CA ILE A 148 -10.34 -37.15 29.04
C ILE A 148 -8.91 -36.60 29.10
N GLU A 149 -8.69 -35.35 28.70
CA GLU A 149 -7.40 -34.67 28.79
C GLU A 149 -6.89 -34.63 30.24
N GLN A 150 -7.75 -34.30 31.20
CA GLN A 150 -7.41 -34.33 32.62
C GLN A 150 -7.11 -35.75 33.13
N ALA A 151 -7.80 -36.78 32.61
CA ALA A 151 -7.49 -38.17 32.95
C ALA A 151 -6.13 -38.65 32.37
N PHE A 152 -5.64 -38.04 31.29
CA PHE A 152 -4.32 -38.34 30.73
C PHE A 152 -3.18 -37.52 31.39
N TYR A 153 -3.45 -36.29 31.80
CA TYR A 153 -2.45 -35.39 32.42
C TYR A 153 -1.97 -35.82 33.82
N GLU A 154 -2.69 -36.73 34.50
CA GLU A 154 -2.26 -37.30 35.79
C GLU A 154 -1.15 -38.37 35.69
N THR A 155 -0.59 -38.64 34.51
CA THR A 155 0.63 -39.49 34.39
C THR A 155 1.95 -38.72 34.46
N GLY A 156 1.92 -37.50 35.03
CA GLY A 156 3.05 -36.58 35.14
C GLY A 156 3.76 -36.48 36.49
N GLU A 157 3.53 -37.40 37.44
CA GLU A 157 4.45 -37.60 38.58
C GLU A 157 4.62 -39.10 38.89
N GLY A 158 5.87 -39.55 38.82
CA GLY A 158 6.38 -40.91 39.05
C GLY A 158 5.46 -41.96 39.67
N LYS A 159 4.89 -42.82 38.82
CA LYS A 159 4.68 -44.26 39.12
C LYS A 159 4.90 -45.09 37.84
N PRO A 160 5.78 -46.10 37.84
CA PRO A 160 5.69 -47.14 36.82
C PRO A 160 4.40 -47.89 37.14
N ASN A 161 3.41 -47.90 36.26
CA ASN A 161 2.93 -49.06 35.55
C ASN A 161 1.76 -48.57 34.69
N SER A 162 2.01 -48.14 33.45
CA SER A 162 0.92 -47.89 32.49
C SER A 162 1.22 -48.60 31.17
N PHE A 163 0.15 -49.16 30.64
CA PHE A 163 0.05 -50.28 29.70
C PHE A 163 0.64 -50.05 28.28
N LEU A 164 1.21 -48.89 27.98
CA LEU A 164 1.57 -48.50 26.61
C LEU A 164 3.07 -48.30 26.33
N THR A 165 3.97 -48.74 27.21
CA THR A 165 5.39 -48.85 26.81
C THR A 165 5.64 -50.13 26.00
N LEU A 166 5.22 -50.09 24.73
CA LEU A 166 5.71 -50.99 23.67
C LEU A 166 7.01 -50.39 23.13
N GLY A 167 8.07 -51.19 23.19
CA GLY A 167 9.45 -50.72 23.10
C GLY A 167 9.99 -50.41 21.71
N SER A 168 11.15 -49.75 21.72
CA SER A 168 12.28 -49.83 20.76
C SER A 168 13.34 -48.87 21.34
N HIS A 169 14.60 -49.18 21.64
CA HIS A 169 15.53 -50.23 21.21
C HIS A 169 16.30 -50.79 22.42
N ALA A 170 16.44 -52.10 22.43
CA ALA A 170 17.48 -52.82 23.17
C ALA A 170 18.61 -53.19 22.19
N ALA A 171 19.87 -52.99 22.60
CA ALA A 171 21.00 -53.88 22.29
C ALA A 171 22.23 -53.53 23.17
N ASP A 172 22.35 -54.31 24.25
CA ASP A 172 23.51 -54.68 25.08
C ASP A 172 24.78 -55.12 24.27
N PRO A 173 25.99 -55.47 24.84
CA PRO A 173 26.22 -56.06 26.19
C PRO A 173 27.55 -55.75 26.93
N LYS A 174 27.55 -55.92 28.26
CA LYS A 174 28.48 -56.86 28.95
C LYS A 174 27.95 -57.26 30.35
N CYS A 175 27.76 -58.57 30.48
CA CYS A 175 27.31 -59.39 31.61
C CYS A 175 28.15 -59.20 32.90
N GLY A 176 27.69 -59.54 34.11
CA GLY A 176 26.45 -60.18 34.55
C GLY A 176 26.58 -60.74 36.00
N GLY A 177 25.46 -61.18 36.59
CA GLY A 177 25.43 -62.19 37.67
C GLY A 177 24.94 -61.76 39.07
N SER A 178 23.66 -62.05 39.35
CA SER A 178 22.90 -62.05 40.64
C SER A 178 23.36 -63.19 41.60
N PRO A 179 22.77 -63.45 42.81
CA PRO A 179 21.61 -62.82 43.48
C PRO A 179 21.68 -62.64 45.03
N GLY A 180 20.74 -61.84 45.56
CA GLY A 180 20.06 -62.12 46.83
C GLY A 180 20.49 -61.33 48.07
N GLY A 181 19.52 -60.69 48.74
CA GLY A 181 19.65 -60.21 50.12
C GLY A 181 18.80 -58.98 50.43
N GLU A 182 17.63 -59.20 51.02
CA GLU A 182 16.71 -58.19 51.52
C GLU A 182 17.26 -57.37 52.71
N ALA A 183 16.65 -56.20 52.89
CA ALA A 183 16.33 -55.55 54.16
C ALA A 183 17.44 -54.79 54.96
N SER A 184 17.28 -53.46 54.91
CA SER A 184 17.10 -52.56 56.06
C SER A 184 18.21 -52.29 57.08
N GLY A 185 18.35 -51.00 57.40
CA GLY A 185 18.58 -50.54 58.76
C GLY A 185 20.00 -50.06 59.06
N GLY A 186 20.10 -48.77 59.36
CA GLY A 186 21.35 -48.10 59.70
C GLY A 186 22.05 -48.63 60.96
N GLY A 187 23.35 -48.38 61.02
CA GLY A 187 24.21 -48.62 62.16
C GLY A 187 25.45 -47.73 62.10
N TYR A 188 25.68 -46.98 63.18
CA TYR A 188 26.93 -46.27 63.48
C TYR A 188 28.09 -47.27 63.65
N GLY A 189 29.34 -46.87 63.31
CA GLY A 189 30.53 -47.53 63.86
C GLY A 189 31.77 -47.58 62.98
N LYS A 190 32.79 -46.83 63.42
CA LYS A 190 34.22 -46.80 63.05
C LYS A 190 34.84 -48.10 62.49
N ALA A 191 35.76 -47.93 61.53
CA ALA A 191 37.10 -48.51 61.60
C ALA A 191 38.11 -47.68 60.77
N CYS A 192 39.07 -47.06 61.45
CA CYS A 192 40.31 -46.57 60.83
C CYS A 192 41.37 -47.68 60.96
N ALA A 193 42.03 -48.02 59.85
CA ALA A 193 43.34 -48.63 59.82
C ALA A 193 44.26 -47.69 59.01
N GLN A 194 45.35 -47.26 59.63
CA GLN A 194 46.46 -46.45 59.08
C GLN A 194 47.54 -47.38 58.47
N PRO A 195 48.71 -46.91 57.95
CA PRO A 195 49.27 -45.54 57.75
C PRO A 195 49.77 -45.34 56.28
N GLU A 196 50.17 -44.18 55.74
CA GLU A 196 51.13 -43.17 56.17
C GLU A 196 50.83 -41.80 55.52
N ASN A 197 50.94 -40.74 56.33
CA ASN A 197 51.37 -39.38 56.00
C ASN A 197 50.59 -38.58 54.94
N ASN A 198 49.60 -37.80 55.40
CA ASN A 198 49.68 -36.33 55.57
C ASN A 198 48.26 -35.72 55.47
N ILE A 199 47.51 -35.71 56.58
CA ILE A 199 46.21 -35.02 56.66
C ILE A 199 46.49 -33.61 57.17
N PHE A 200 46.27 -32.62 56.32
CA PHE A 200 46.12 -31.21 56.73
C PHE A 200 44.76 -31.04 57.41
N CYS A 201 44.76 -30.57 58.65
CA CYS A 201 43.58 -29.98 59.28
C CYS A 201 43.47 -28.52 58.83
N GLU A 202 42.36 -28.20 58.17
CA GLU A 202 41.99 -26.84 57.80
C GLU A 202 41.29 -26.16 58.99
N SER A 203 41.82 -25.00 59.36
CA SER A 203 41.19 -23.90 60.08
C SER A 203 40.31 -24.22 61.30
N ASP A 204 40.90 -24.18 62.50
CA ASP A 204 40.52 -23.20 63.55
C ASP A 204 41.25 -23.46 64.87
N CYS A 205 42.36 -22.75 65.07
CA CYS A 205 42.91 -22.47 66.40
C CYS A 205 43.34 -20.99 66.45
N ARG A 206 42.36 -20.08 66.35
CA ARG A 206 42.56 -18.68 66.73
C ARG A 206 42.17 -18.51 68.20
N GLY A 207 43.17 -18.22 69.03
CA GLY A 207 42.96 -17.56 70.32
C GLY A 207 43.11 -18.46 71.54
N GLN A 208 44.33 -18.96 71.78
CA GLN A 208 44.92 -19.14 73.12
C GLN A 208 46.37 -19.64 72.98
N CYS A 209 47.31 -18.72 72.81
CA CYS A 209 48.73 -18.93 73.11
C CYS A 209 49.24 -17.64 73.78
N ASN A 210 49.77 -17.76 74.99
CA ASN A 210 50.35 -16.66 75.77
C ASN A 210 51.79 -16.42 75.29
N THR A 211 52.20 -15.16 75.06
CA THR A 211 53.39 -14.83 74.27
C THR A 211 54.72 -14.85 75.03
N ASP A 212 54.75 -15.15 76.33
CA ASP A 212 55.97 -14.94 77.12
C ASP A 212 56.63 -16.22 77.69
N THR A 213 56.12 -17.42 77.39
CA THR A 213 56.76 -18.68 77.85
C THR A 213 56.80 -19.87 76.87
N GLU A 214 56.39 -19.72 75.60
CA GLU A 214 56.45 -20.81 74.58
C GLU A 214 56.02 -22.22 75.09
N GLU A 215 54.97 -22.30 75.90
CA GLU A 215 54.36 -23.58 76.31
C GLU A 215 52.87 -23.61 75.95
N CYS A 216 52.49 -24.60 75.13
CA CYS A 216 51.10 -24.99 74.94
C CYS A 216 50.71 -25.97 76.06
N VAL A 217 49.94 -25.51 77.04
CA VAL A 217 49.34 -26.40 78.05
C VAL A 217 48.13 -27.09 77.44
N LEU A 218 48.34 -28.24 76.80
CA LEU A 218 47.28 -29.22 76.67
C LEU A 218 47.19 -29.97 78.00
N GLY A 219 46.06 -29.80 78.68
CA GLY A 219 45.72 -30.61 79.86
C GLY A 219 45.67 -32.09 79.48
N GLY A 220 46.72 -32.83 79.81
CA GLY A 220 46.82 -34.27 79.65
C GLY A 220 48.27 -34.71 79.41
N ASN A 221 48.96 -35.14 80.47
CA ASN A 221 50.32 -35.67 80.40
C ASN A 221 50.35 -36.92 79.49
N ILE A 222 51.04 -36.84 78.35
CA ILE A 222 51.46 -38.05 77.62
C ILE A 222 52.83 -38.42 78.16
N LEU A 223 52.86 -39.49 78.97
CA LEU A 223 54.09 -40.08 79.48
C LEU A 223 54.63 -41.06 78.43
N ASP A 224 55.94 -41.04 78.19
CA ASP A 224 56.61 -42.18 77.55
C ASP A 224 56.70 -43.38 78.52
N SER A 225 57.18 -44.53 78.05
CA SER A 225 57.33 -45.76 78.84
C SER A 225 58.39 -45.68 79.96
N SER A 226 58.93 -44.49 80.25
CA SER A 226 59.81 -44.19 81.38
C SER A 226 59.36 -43.00 82.24
N GLY A 227 58.18 -42.43 82.00
CA GLY A 227 57.52 -41.51 82.94
C GLY A 227 58.08 -40.07 82.98
N SER A 228 58.69 -39.57 81.91
CA SER A 228 59.15 -38.17 81.82
C SER A 228 58.33 -37.34 80.80
N VAL A 229 58.14 -36.05 81.07
CA VAL A 229 57.36 -35.11 80.24
C VAL A 229 58.21 -34.63 79.05
N LEU A 230 57.70 -34.77 77.82
CA LEU A 230 58.36 -34.28 76.60
C LEU A 230 57.94 -32.83 76.28
N TYR A 231 58.93 -31.92 76.23
CA TYR A 231 58.77 -30.57 75.69
C TYR A 231 59.25 -30.54 74.24
N TYR A 232 58.44 -29.99 73.32
CA TYR A 232 58.86 -29.71 71.94
C TYR A 232 59.24 -28.24 71.79
N LYS A 233 60.49 -27.97 71.39
CA LYS A 233 60.94 -26.63 70.96
C LYS A 233 60.74 -26.46 69.45
N CYS A 234 60.10 -25.36 69.05
CA CYS A 234 60.07 -24.94 67.65
C CYS A 234 61.36 -24.18 67.32
N GLN A 235 62.15 -24.66 66.36
CA GLN A 235 63.21 -23.87 65.73
C GLN A 235 62.71 -23.35 64.38
N SER A 236 62.82 -22.04 64.15
CA SER A 236 62.59 -21.42 62.84
C SER A 236 63.78 -21.70 61.92
N LYS A 237 63.51 -22.27 60.74
CA LYS A 237 64.46 -22.39 59.64
C LYS A 237 64.08 -21.35 58.59
N GLU A 238 64.98 -20.41 58.31
CA GLU A 238 64.80 -19.46 57.21
C GLU A 238 64.70 -20.24 55.88
N LEU A 239 63.61 -20.00 55.14
CA LEU A 239 63.42 -20.54 53.79
C LEU A 239 64.28 -19.76 52.77
N PRO A 240 64.82 -20.44 51.74
CA PRO A 240 65.48 -19.77 50.62
C PRO A 240 64.49 -18.88 49.82
N PRO A 241 64.98 -17.88 49.07
CA PRO A 241 64.13 -16.90 48.39
C PRO A 241 63.15 -17.58 47.42
N GLN A 242 61.87 -17.18 47.52
CA GLN A 242 60.78 -17.72 46.70
C GLN A 242 61.01 -17.48 45.19
N PRO A 243 60.74 -18.48 44.33
CA PRO A 243 60.60 -18.23 42.91
C PRO A 243 59.39 -17.32 42.63
N PRO A 244 59.37 -16.56 41.50
CA PRO A 244 58.33 -15.58 41.20
C PRO A 244 56.92 -16.21 41.16
N PRO A 245 55.85 -15.43 41.41
CA PRO A 245 54.47 -15.94 41.39
C PRO A 245 54.14 -16.55 40.03
N GLU A 246 53.65 -17.79 40.06
CA GLU A 246 53.11 -18.49 38.89
C GLU A 246 51.81 -17.79 38.47
N VAL A 247 51.78 -17.26 37.25
CA VAL A 247 50.61 -16.56 36.71
C VAL A 247 49.64 -17.59 36.17
N ASP A 248 48.39 -17.59 36.65
CA ASP A 248 47.32 -18.45 36.12
C ASP A 248 47.08 -18.13 34.64
N LYS A 249 47.39 -19.09 33.74
CA LYS A 249 47.14 -18.99 32.30
C LYS A 249 46.06 -19.98 31.87
N TYR A 250 45.21 -19.56 30.93
CA TYR A 250 44.22 -20.40 30.27
C TYR A 250 44.59 -20.67 28.81
N ALA A 251 44.42 -21.92 28.38
CA ALA A 251 44.61 -22.30 26.99
C ALA A 251 43.51 -21.69 26.10
N PHE A 252 43.92 -20.92 25.09
CA PHE A 252 43.04 -20.37 24.07
C PHE A 252 43.23 -21.12 22.76
N ARG A 253 42.14 -21.69 22.24
CA ARG A 253 42.15 -22.54 21.04
C ARG A 253 41.48 -21.84 19.87
N VAL A 254 42.18 -21.70 18.74
CA VAL A 254 41.64 -21.12 17.52
C VAL A 254 41.58 -22.19 16.45
N PHE A 255 40.40 -22.40 15.86
CA PHE A 255 40.16 -23.33 14.77
C PHE A 255 39.83 -22.56 13.50
N ILE A 256 40.41 -22.98 12.37
CA ILE A 256 40.08 -22.47 11.04
C ILE A 256 39.35 -23.58 10.29
N GLN A 257 38.09 -23.34 9.91
CA GLN A 257 37.31 -24.23 9.07
C GLN A 257 37.33 -23.73 7.63
N GLU A 258 37.95 -24.53 6.77
CA GLU A 258 38.08 -24.27 5.34
C GLU A 258 36.98 -25.02 4.58
N SER A 259 35.79 -24.43 4.48
CA SER A 259 34.66 -24.98 3.71
C SER A 259 34.75 -24.59 2.23
N GLY A 260 35.92 -24.82 1.62
CA GLY A 260 36.22 -24.44 0.24
C GLY A 260 36.86 -23.06 0.05
N GLY A 261 37.15 -22.34 1.14
CA GLY A 261 37.97 -21.12 1.16
C GLY A 261 39.14 -21.21 2.12
N SER A 262 40.18 -20.43 1.89
CA SER A 262 41.38 -20.30 2.74
C SER A 262 41.37 -18.98 3.51
N GLY A 263 42.03 -18.93 4.67
CA GLY A 263 42.12 -17.72 5.46
C GLY A 263 43.08 -17.84 6.64
N THR A 264 43.38 -16.71 7.25
CA THR A 264 44.25 -16.62 8.43
C THR A 264 43.53 -15.85 9.54
N VAL A 265 43.84 -16.17 10.79
CA VAL A 265 43.32 -15.47 11.96
C VAL A 265 44.49 -14.93 12.76
N THR A 266 44.53 -13.62 12.96
CA THR A 266 45.53 -12.97 13.80
C THR A 266 44.93 -12.64 15.16
N ALA A 267 45.58 -13.06 16.24
CA ALA A 267 45.20 -12.75 17.61
C ALA A 267 46.20 -11.75 18.19
N THR A 268 45.71 -10.61 18.66
CA THR A 268 46.51 -9.52 19.24
C THR A 268 45.86 -9.02 20.53
N GLY A 269 46.66 -8.78 21.58
CA GLY A 269 46.19 -8.20 22.85
C GLY A 269 47.00 -8.67 24.05
N ASP A 270 47.27 -7.77 25.01
CA ASP A 270 47.87 -8.05 26.33
C ASP A 270 49.03 -9.07 26.35
N GLY A 271 50.01 -8.90 25.45
CA GLY A 271 51.20 -9.78 25.38
C GLY A 271 51.05 -11.01 24.46
N VAL A 272 49.87 -11.21 23.86
CA VAL A 272 49.59 -12.26 22.88
C VAL A 272 49.74 -11.68 21.46
N SER A 273 50.55 -12.36 20.65
CA SER A 273 50.66 -12.14 19.20
C SER A 273 50.75 -13.51 18.53
N LEU A 274 49.62 -13.98 18.00
CA LEU A 274 49.52 -15.27 17.31
C LEU A 274 49.00 -15.04 15.89
N ASN A 275 49.73 -15.51 14.88
CA ASN A 275 49.20 -15.60 13.51
C ASN A 275 48.87 -17.06 13.23
N CYS A 276 47.58 -17.36 13.20
CA CYS A 276 47.07 -18.68 12.89
C CYS A 276 46.78 -18.78 11.38
N ALA A 277 47.63 -19.52 10.68
CA ALA A 277 47.47 -19.84 9.26
C ALA A 277 47.23 -21.34 9.00
N GLN A 278 47.03 -22.11 10.08
CA GLN A 278 46.76 -23.55 10.05
C GLN A 278 45.35 -23.83 10.57
N SER A 279 44.81 -25.02 10.32
CA SER A 279 43.47 -25.42 10.76
C SER A 279 43.25 -25.37 12.28
N PHE A 280 44.33 -25.35 13.07
CA PHE A 280 44.29 -25.27 14.52
C PHE A 280 45.53 -24.56 15.09
N CYS A 281 45.31 -23.64 16.03
CA CYS A 281 46.35 -23.00 16.82
C CYS A 281 45.96 -22.95 18.31
N THR A 282 46.97 -22.93 19.18
CA THR A 282 46.80 -22.79 20.62
C THR A 282 47.79 -21.76 21.16
N VAL A 283 47.32 -20.90 22.07
CA VAL A 283 48.16 -19.98 22.83
C VAL A 283 47.65 -19.91 24.26
N ASP A 284 48.55 -19.87 25.23
CA ASP A 284 48.20 -19.67 26.63
C ASP A 284 48.15 -18.18 26.94
N VAL A 285 47.02 -17.75 27.51
CA VAL A 285 46.74 -16.34 27.80
C VAL A 285 46.54 -16.21 29.30
N GLU A 286 47.12 -15.17 29.90
CA GLU A 286 46.92 -14.89 31.32
C GLU A 286 45.43 -14.65 31.62
N LYS A 287 44.99 -15.07 32.81
CA LYS A 287 43.62 -14.84 33.28
C LYS A 287 43.23 -13.36 33.21
N ASP A 288 41.97 -13.12 32.85
CA ASP A 288 41.30 -11.82 32.74
C ASP A 288 41.86 -10.87 31.65
N LYS A 289 42.78 -11.36 30.79
CA LYS A 289 43.26 -10.60 29.63
C LYS A 289 42.29 -10.64 28.46
N VAL A 290 42.36 -9.60 27.61
CA VAL A 290 41.49 -9.50 26.42
C VAL A 290 42.30 -9.77 25.15
N VAL A 291 41.80 -10.67 24.32
CA VAL A 291 42.37 -11.03 23.03
C VAL A 291 41.46 -10.54 21.92
N THR A 292 42.03 -9.79 20.96
CA THR A 292 41.34 -9.35 19.74
C THR A 292 41.77 -10.21 18.57
N LEU A 293 40.82 -10.94 18.00
CA LEU A 293 40.97 -11.77 16.82
C LEU A 293 40.54 -11.00 15.58
N THR A 294 41.36 -11.03 14.52
CA THR A 294 41.03 -10.49 13.20
C THR A 294 41.18 -11.60 12.16
N ALA A 295 40.08 -11.93 11.48
CA ALA A 295 40.07 -12.84 10.35
C ALA A 295 40.44 -12.11 9.05
N SER A 296 41.34 -12.71 8.28
CA SER A 296 41.74 -12.25 6.95
C SER A 296 41.58 -13.39 5.97
N ALA A 297 40.67 -13.23 5.00
CA ALA A 297 40.46 -14.23 3.97
C ALA A 297 41.64 -14.27 2.98
N GLY A 298 41.96 -15.47 2.48
CA GLY A 298 42.92 -15.68 1.41
C GLY A 298 42.36 -15.29 0.04
N ALA A 299 43.20 -15.30 -0.99
CA ALA A 299 42.78 -14.97 -2.35
C ALA A 299 41.70 -15.94 -2.86
N GLY A 300 40.60 -15.39 -3.41
CA GLY A 300 39.46 -16.19 -3.91
C GLY A 300 38.61 -16.81 -2.80
N SER A 301 38.74 -16.32 -1.56
CA SER A 301 37.98 -16.79 -0.40
C SER A 301 37.34 -15.62 0.34
N VAL A 302 36.30 -15.92 1.11
CA VAL A 302 35.59 -14.97 1.96
C VAL A 302 35.56 -15.49 3.40
N PHE A 303 35.68 -14.58 4.36
CA PHE A 303 35.40 -14.88 5.76
C PHE A 303 33.88 -14.99 5.95
N SER A 304 33.41 -16.18 6.33
CA SER A 304 32.00 -16.42 6.56
C SER A 304 31.60 -15.87 7.93
N ASN A 305 31.97 -16.53 9.02
CA ASN A 305 31.52 -16.13 10.35
C ASN A 305 32.43 -16.68 11.46
N TRP A 306 32.24 -16.12 12.65
CA TRP A 306 32.81 -16.64 13.89
C TRP A 306 31.89 -17.68 14.55
N GLY A 307 32.49 -18.63 15.26
CA GLY A 307 31.82 -19.62 16.10
C GLY A 307 32.38 -19.66 17.53
N ASN A 308 31.75 -20.50 18.37
CA ASN A 308 32.07 -20.71 19.79
C ASN A 308 32.12 -19.40 20.60
N ALA A 309 33.23 -19.08 21.27
CA ALA A 309 33.35 -17.90 22.12
C ALA A 309 33.16 -16.56 21.37
N CYS A 310 33.16 -16.59 20.03
CA CYS A 310 32.88 -15.45 19.16
C CYS A 310 31.54 -15.54 18.42
N SER A 311 30.67 -16.51 18.76
CA SER A 311 29.36 -16.64 18.13
C SER A 311 28.50 -15.38 18.31
N GLY A 312 27.85 -14.93 17.23
CA GLY A 312 27.05 -13.69 17.22
C GLY A 312 27.83 -12.41 16.94
N THR A 313 29.16 -12.46 16.80
CA THR A 313 29.97 -11.30 16.42
C THR A 313 29.72 -10.91 14.96
N GLN A 314 29.41 -9.64 14.70
CA GLN A 314 29.27 -9.08 13.35
C GLN A 314 30.62 -8.53 12.87
N GLY A 315 31.02 -8.89 11.65
CA GLY A 315 32.28 -8.47 11.04
C GLY A 315 33.45 -9.43 11.26
N ASN A 316 34.63 -9.04 10.77
CA ASN A 316 35.84 -9.88 10.78
C ASN A 316 36.70 -9.72 12.04
N VAL A 317 36.26 -8.95 13.03
CA VAL A 317 36.98 -8.72 14.30
C VAL A 317 36.15 -9.24 15.46
N CYS A 318 36.73 -10.07 16.33
CA CYS A 318 36.11 -10.57 17.56
C CYS A 318 37.00 -10.29 18.78
N THR A 319 36.41 -9.85 19.88
CA THR A 319 37.10 -9.64 21.16
C THR A 319 36.66 -10.67 22.19
N VAL A 320 37.61 -11.35 22.83
CA VAL A 320 37.36 -12.40 23.83
C VAL A 320 38.13 -12.11 25.11
N THR A 321 37.45 -12.13 26.26
CA THR A 321 38.08 -12.03 27.59
C THR A 321 38.38 -13.42 28.13
N MET A 322 39.60 -13.67 28.61
CA MET A 322 40.05 -14.98 29.07
C MET A 322 39.75 -15.22 30.56
N ASP A 323 38.49 -15.52 30.87
CA ASP A 323 38.00 -15.92 32.21
C ASP A 323 38.02 -17.45 32.44
N GLY A 324 38.50 -18.22 31.45
CA GLY A 324 38.59 -19.67 31.46
C GLY A 324 39.13 -20.20 30.13
N ILE A 325 39.16 -21.53 29.96
CA ILE A 325 39.53 -22.16 28.68
C ILE A 325 38.45 -21.83 27.64
N LYS A 326 38.85 -21.21 26.53
CA LYS A 326 37.93 -20.82 25.45
C LYS A 326 38.42 -21.31 24.10
N SER A 327 37.46 -21.56 23.20
CA SER A 327 37.74 -21.88 21.80
C SER A 327 36.98 -20.94 20.87
N VAL A 328 37.56 -20.66 19.71
CA VAL A 328 36.97 -19.86 18.63
C VAL A 328 37.11 -20.60 17.32
N VAL A 329 36.09 -20.52 16.47
CA VAL A 329 36.11 -21.07 15.11
C VAL A 329 35.96 -19.92 14.13
N ALA A 330 36.82 -19.85 13.11
CA ALA A 330 36.69 -18.96 11.96
C ALA A 330 36.38 -19.77 10.71
N ASN A 331 35.26 -19.48 10.05
CA ASN A 331 34.83 -20.18 8.85
C ASN A 331 35.20 -19.39 7.60
N PHE A 332 35.78 -20.04 6.59
CA PHE A 332 36.09 -19.45 5.28
C PHE A 332 35.45 -20.25 4.14
N GLY A 333 34.87 -19.54 3.16
CA GLY A 333 34.22 -20.11 1.97
C GLY A 333 34.77 -19.55 0.66
N PRO A 334 34.37 -20.11 -0.50
CA PRO A 334 34.80 -19.65 -1.83
C PRO A 334 34.11 -18.34 -2.26
N LEU A 335 34.81 -17.50 -3.02
CA LEU A 335 34.33 -16.17 -3.46
C LEU A 335 33.29 -16.21 -4.60
N ASP A 336 33.22 -17.33 -5.36
CA ASP A 336 32.28 -17.48 -6.50
C ASP A 336 30.89 -17.97 -6.07
N GLN A 337 30.64 -18.11 -4.77
CA GLN A 337 29.35 -18.54 -4.25
C GLN A 337 28.41 -17.34 -4.15
N LYS A 338 27.16 -17.52 -4.59
CA LYS A 338 26.10 -16.53 -4.40
C LYS A 338 25.22 -16.92 -3.23
N TYR A 339 24.80 -15.92 -2.46
CA TYR A 339 23.83 -16.07 -1.38
C TYR A 339 22.61 -15.20 -1.65
N THR A 340 21.44 -15.69 -1.26
CA THR A 340 20.18 -14.98 -1.43
C THR A 340 19.87 -14.15 -0.18
N ILE A 341 19.59 -12.86 -0.38
CA ILE A 341 19.01 -12.00 0.65
C ILE A 341 17.53 -11.78 0.38
N SER A 342 16.69 -12.15 1.36
CA SER A 342 15.25 -11.93 1.36
C SER A 342 14.91 -10.72 2.24
N VAL A 343 14.40 -9.64 1.63
CA VAL A 343 14.04 -8.39 2.32
C VAL A 343 12.53 -8.25 2.33
N GLN A 344 11.94 -8.18 3.52
CA GLN A 344 10.49 -8.06 3.71
C GLN A 344 10.13 -6.78 4.46
N LYS A 345 9.19 -6.01 3.90
CA LYS A 345 8.51 -4.91 4.59
C LYS A 345 7.31 -5.45 5.37
N LEU A 346 7.29 -5.18 6.68
CA LEU A 346 6.21 -5.53 7.61
C LEU A 346 5.56 -4.28 8.21
N GLY A 347 4.43 -4.49 8.88
CA GLY A 347 3.67 -3.45 9.56
C GLY A 347 2.72 -2.66 8.66
N LEU A 348 1.79 -1.95 9.31
CA LEU A 348 0.72 -1.19 8.65
C LEU A 348 1.20 0.16 8.11
N GLY A 349 2.36 0.66 8.55
CA GLY A 349 2.94 1.91 8.07
C GLY A 349 3.47 1.79 6.65
N SER A 350 3.46 2.88 5.90
CA SER A 350 4.07 2.96 4.56
C SER A 350 5.55 3.31 4.65
N GLY A 351 6.38 2.69 3.81
CA GLY A 351 7.83 2.86 3.83
C GLY A 351 8.49 2.08 2.71
N ILE A 352 9.71 2.47 2.36
CA ILE A 352 10.51 1.82 1.31
C ILE A 352 11.85 1.42 1.92
N ILE A 353 12.27 0.18 1.67
CA ILE A 353 13.62 -0.31 2.00
C ILE A 353 14.46 -0.27 0.73
N ARG A 354 15.62 0.41 0.76
CA ARG A 354 16.49 0.57 -0.40
C ARG A 354 17.96 0.28 -0.11
N ASN A 355 18.68 -0.26 -1.08
CA ASN A 355 20.15 -0.38 -1.03
C ASN A 355 20.82 0.96 -1.40
N GLN A 356 22.02 1.24 -0.90
CA GLN A 356 22.85 2.41 -1.26
C GLN A 356 23.02 2.64 -2.78
N ASN A 357 23.10 1.57 -3.58
CA ASN A 357 23.21 1.61 -5.05
C ASN A 357 21.85 1.72 -5.77
N GLY A 358 20.74 1.76 -5.02
CA GLY A 358 19.37 1.89 -5.57
C GLY A 358 18.82 0.65 -6.27
N THR A 359 19.61 -0.42 -6.41
CA THR A 359 19.23 -1.68 -7.06
C THR A 359 18.12 -2.44 -6.33
N ILE A 360 18.00 -2.23 -5.01
CA ILE A 360 16.92 -2.78 -4.18
C ILE A 360 15.93 -1.65 -3.89
N LEU A 361 14.66 -1.84 -4.28
CA LEU A 361 13.52 -0.95 -3.99
C LEU A 361 12.35 -1.82 -3.52
N CYS A 362 12.30 -2.10 -2.23
CA CYS A 362 11.37 -3.07 -1.66
C CYS A 362 10.25 -2.39 -0.89
N SER A 363 9.03 -2.53 -1.40
CA SER A 363 7.77 -2.12 -0.76
C SER A 363 6.99 -3.30 -0.15
N SER A 364 7.39 -4.55 -0.42
CA SER A 364 6.82 -5.78 0.15
C SER A 364 7.93 -6.82 0.38
N LEU A 365 7.94 -7.94 -0.33
CA LEU A 365 8.99 -8.97 -0.28
C LEU A 365 9.84 -8.87 -1.55
N CYS A 366 11.17 -8.88 -1.38
CA CYS A 366 12.13 -8.97 -2.47
C CYS A 366 13.19 -10.02 -2.15
N GLU A 367 13.73 -10.62 -3.19
CA GLU A 367 14.87 -11.53 -3.10
C GLU A 367 15.95 -11.06 -4.07
N LEU A 368 17.22 -11.11 -3.65
CA LEU A 368 18.37 -10.75 -4.47
C LEU A 368 19.50 -11.74 -4.22
N GLU A 369 20.16 -12.17 -5.30
CA GLU A 369 21.42 -12.90 -5.22
C GLU A 369 22.59 -11.92 -5.14
N VAL A 370 23.45 -12.11 -4.15
CA VAL A 370 24.64 -11.30 -3.88
C VAL A 370 25.84 -12.22 -3.77
N ASP A 371 26.99 -11.80 -4.29
CA ASP A 371 28.21 -12.58 -4.22
C ASP A 371 28.71 -12.69 -2.76
N ALA A 372 29.33 -13.82 -2.42
CA ALA A 372 29.77 -14.10 -1.07
C ALA A 372 30.88 -13.13 -0.64
N GLY A 373 30.65 -12.45 0.49
CA GLY A 373 31.58 -11.47 1.09
C GLY A 373 31.22 -10.02 0.86
N ASP A 374 30.30 -9.75 -0.06
CA ASP A 374 29.86 -8.38 -0.30
C ASP A 374 29.07 -7.82 0.89
N GLU A 375 29.23 -6.51 1.10
CA GLU A 375 28.46 -5.74 2.09
C GLU A 375 27.21 -5.16 1.43
N VAL A 376 26.04 -5.53 1.97
CA VAL A 376 24.74 -4.97 1.61
C VAL A 376 24.33 -3.94 2.66
N ILE A 377 24.14 -2.69 2.23
CA ILE A 377 23.72 -1.58 3.07
C ILE A 377 22.28 -1.23 2.73
N LEU A 378 21.34 -1.53 3.64
CA LEU A 378 19.92 -1.27 3.51
C LEU A 378 19.53 -0.01 4.31
N ASN A 379 18.77 0.87 3.67
CA ASN A 379 18.24 2.10 4.24
C ASN A 379 16.71 2.08 4.22
N ALA A 380 16.09 2.20 5.39
CA ALA A 380 14.64 2.40 5.53
C ALA A 380 14.31 3.89 5.33
N THR A 381 13.44 4.19 4.38
CA THR A 381 12.92 5.54 4.13
C THR A 381 11.43 5.56 4.48
N ASN A 382 11.06 6.46 5.38
CA ASN A 382 9.68 6.63 5.84
C ASN A 382 8.84 7.34 4.77
N VAL A 383 7.61 6.90 4.55
CA VAL A 383 6.59 7.67 3.81
C VAL A 383 5.79 8.51 4.81
N ALA A 384 5.26 9.66 4.39
CA ALA A 384 4.45 10.54 5.23
C ALA A 384 3.31 9.78 5.94
N GLY A 385 3.10 10.07 7.23
CA GLY A 385 2.13 9.37 8.07
C GLY A 385 2.60 8.02 8.61
N SER A 386 3.89 7.69 8.46
CA SER A 386 4.48 6.44 8.97
C SER A 386 5.92 6.66 9.42
N TYR A 387 6.39 5.77 10.30
CA TYR A 387 7.77 5.77 10.76
C TYR A 387 8.33 4.35 10.81
N PHE A 388 9.63 4.23 10.56
CA PHE A 388 10.38 3.00 10.73
C PHE A 388 10.50 2.66 12.21
N TYR A 389 10.03 1.48 12.59
CA TYR A 389 10.04 1.03 13.98
C TYR A 389 11.32 0.25 14.31
N LYS A 390 11.59 -0.83 13.56
CA LYS A 390 12.76 -1.68 13.79
C LYS A 390 13.04 -2.66 12.64
N TRP A 391 14.28 -3.15 12.61
CA TRP A 391 14.73 -4.31 11.86
C TRP A 391 14.60 -5.60 12.68
N GLU A 392 14.38 -6.71 11.99
CA GLU A 392 14.40 -8.07 12.50
C GLU A 392 15.11 -9.02 11.50
N GLY A 393 15.65 -10.14 11.98
CA GLY A 393 16.39 -11.12 11.18
C GLY A 393 17.90 -10.84 11.17
N ALA A 394 18.51 -10.82 9.98
CA ALA A 394 19.94 -10.55 9.80
C ALA A 394 20.35 -9.13 10.23
N CYS A 395 19.38 -8.24 10.36
CA CYS A 395 19.50 -6.92 10.94
C CYS A 395 18.70 -6.85 12.24
N THR A 396 19.22 -6.16 13.25
CA THR A 396 18.48 -5.88 14.49
C THR A 396 18.67 -4.43 14.89
N GLY A 397 17.67 -3.86 15.58
CA GLY A 397 17.69 -2.49 16.08
C GLY A 397 16.76 -1.53 15.33
N SER A 398 16.70 -0.28 15.79
CA SER A 398 15.78 0.76 15.31
C SER A 398 16.44 1.80 14.39
N TYR A 399 17.73 1.67 14.12
CA TYR A 399 18.43 2.55 13.19
C TYR A 399 17.94 2.33 11.76
N THR A 400 17.80 3.42 11.00
CA THR A 400 17.29 3.37 9.62
C THR A 400 18.26 2.70 8.64
N GLU A 401 19.54 2.67 8.97
CA GLU A 401 20.59 2.00 8.20
C GLU A 401 20.89 0.63 8.81
N CYS A 402 20.95 -0.41 7.99
CA CYS A 402 21.46 -1.72 8.36
C CYS A 402 22.55 -2.17 7.39
N ARG A 403 23.66 -2.69 7.94
CA ARG A 403 24.80 -3.23 7.21
C ARG A 403 24.87 -4.73 7.39
N ILE A 404 25.03 -5.46 6.29
CA ILE A 404 24.98 -6.92 6.28
C ILE A 404 26.12 -7.44 5.41
N THR A 405 26.93 -8.35 5.94
CA THR A 405 27.90 -9.11 5.13
C THR A 405 27.29 -10.42 4.67
N MET A 406 27.36 -10.71 3.36
CA MET A 406 26.76 -11.90 2.77
C MET A 406 27.68 -13.12 2.89
N ASN A 407 27.46 -13.92 3.93
CA ASN A 407 28.21 -15.15 4.24
C ASN A 407 27.34 -16.43 4.23
N SER A 408 26.03 -16.25 4.07
CA SER A 408 24.99 -17.27 4.03
C SER A 408 23.74 -16.65 3.42
N ASP A 409 22.73 -17.44 3.11
CA ASP A 409 21.40 -16.90 2.84
C ASP A 409 20.89 -16.15 4.08
N LYS A 410 20.27 -14.98 3.85
CA LYS A 410 19.86 -14.06 4.93
C LYS A 410 18.43 -13.56 4.71
N SER A 411 17.68 -13.42 5.80
CA SER A 411 16.37 -12.77 5.79
C SER A 411 16.39 -11.51 6.66
N VAL A 412 15.89 -10.41 6.12
CA VAL A 412 15.78 -9.11 6.78
C VAL A 412 14.34 -8.65 6.73
N ARG A 413 13.78 -8.28 7.87
CA ARG A 413 12.41 -7.79 7.97
C ARG A 413 12.43 -6.37 8.57
N GLY A 414 11.88 -5.40 7.87
CA GLY A 414 11.75 -4.02 8.34
C GLY A 414 10.31 -3.69 8.66
N THR A 415 10.01 -3.31 9.91
CA THR A 415 8.64 -2.97 10.32
C THR A 415 8.41 -1.46 10.28
N PHE A 416 7.35 -1.05 9.57
CA PHE A 416 6.87 0.33 9.55
C PHE A 416 5.54 0.43 10.29
N LEU A 417 5.41 1.42 11.16
CA LEU A 417 4.18 1.69 11.90
C LEU A 417 3.58 3.03 11.44
N PRO A 418 2.25 3.16 11.40
CA PRO A 418 1.62 4.46 11.22
C PRO A 418 1.98 5.36 12.41
N THR A 419 2.30 6.62 12.15
CA THR A 419 2.44 7.60 13.23
C THR A 419 1.09 7.80 13.91
N PRO A 420 1.01 7.81 15.26
CA PRO A 420 -0.21 8.27 15.93
C PRO A 420 -0.55 9.69 15.44
N ASN A 421 -1.83 9.91 15.12
CA ASN A 421 -2.39 11.15 14.56
C ASN A 421 -2.17 11.37 13.04
N SER A 422 -2.12 10.30 12.24
CA SER A 422 -2.24 10.41 10.78
C SER A 422 -3.70 10.61 10.35
N TYR A 423 -3.96 11.62 9.53
CA TYR A 423 -5.23 11.88 8.87
C TYR A 423 -5.13 11.64 7.35
N VAL A 424 -6.23 11.17 6.76
CA VAL A 424 -6.37 11.10 5.30
C VAL A 424 -7.02 12.38 4.81
N LEU A 425 -6.32 13.12 3.95
CA LEU A 425 -6.83 14.31 3.28
C LEU A 425 -7.31 13.93 1.89
N TYR A 426 -8.56 14.26 1.58
CA TYR A 426 -9.15 14.03 0.26
C TYR A 426 -9.15 15.33 -0.56
N PHE A 427 -8.70 15.27 -1.80
CA PHE A 427 -8.93 16.31 -2.82
C PHE A 427 -10.06 15.84 -3.72
N VAL A 428 -11.14 16.61 -3.82
CA VAL A 428 -12.31 16.29 -4.63
C VAL A 428 -12.38 17.25 -5.80
N PHE A 429 -12.26 16.71 -7.02
CA PHE A 429 -12.38 17.51 -8.23
C PHE A 429 -13.85 17.81 -8.50
N LYS A 430 -14.16 19.10 -8.65
CA LYS A 430 -15.46 19.66 -9.02
C LYS A 430 -15.34 20.34 -10.38
N GLY A 431 -16.49 20.51 -11.03
CA GLY A 431 -16.56 21.07 -12.37
C GLY A 431 -16.37 20.00 -13.45
N GLN A 432 -16.29 20.46 -14.70
CA GLN A 432 -16.21 19.62 -15.91
C GLN A 432 -14.90 19.85 -16.69
N GLY A 433 -14.01 20.68 -16.15
CA GLY A 433 -12.67 20.92 -16.68
C GLY A 433 -11.65 19.96 -16.11
N GLU A 434 -10.48 19.94 -16.75
CA GLU A 434 -9.33 19.13 -16.38
C GLU A 434 -8.23 20.00 -15.76
N GLY A 435 -7.52 19.41 -14.81
CA GLY A 435 -6.41 20.08 -14.16
C GLY A 435 -5.62 19.15 -13.24
N SER A 436 -4.47 19.66 -12.83
CA SER A 436 -3.58 18.99 -11.89
C SER A 436 -3.37 19.81 -10.63
N ILE A 437 -3.20 19.10 -9.52
CA ILE A 437 -2.78 19.64 -8.23
C ILE A 437 -1.35 19.19 -8.01
N ARG A 438 -0.49 20.13 -7.64
CA ARG A 438 0.83 19.84 -7.09
C ARG A 438 0.87 20.34 -5.66
N GLY A 439 1.30 19.49 -4.74
CA GLY A 439 1.36 19.83 -3.33
C GLY A 439 2.68 19.47 -2.69
N SER A 440 2.99 20.18 -1.62
CA SER A 440 4.15 19.97 -0.77
C SER A 440 3.72 19.96 0.69
N LEU A 441 4.29 19.04 1.46
CA LEU A 441 4.11 18.90 2.91
C LEU A 441 5.29 19.56 3.62
N GLY A 442 5.07 20.10 4.83
CA GLY A 442 6.12 20.75 5.64
C GLY A 442 7.36 19.88 5.91
N SER A 443 7.21 18.56 5.87
CA SER A 443 8.23 17.51 5.94
C SER A 443 9.07 17.35 4.67
N GLY A 444 8.79 18.10 3.61
CA GLY A 444 9.50 18.07 2.33
C GLY A 444 9.01 17.01 1.35
N VAL A 445 7.90 16.32 1.66
CA VAL A 445 7.27 15.35 0.75
C VAL A 445 6.42 16.08 -0.29
N ASN A 446 6.65 15.80 -1.56
CA ASN A 446 5.87 16.34 -2.67
C ASN A 446 4.89 15.29 -3.22
N PHE A 447 3.70 15.74 -3.63
CA PHE A 447 2.70 14.88 -4.25
C PHE A 447 2.04 15.59 -5.44
N SER A 448 1.48 14.80 -6.35
CA SER A 448 0.74 15.32 -7.50
C SER A 448 -0.50 14.49 -7.75
N CYS A 449 -1.61 15.17 -8.01
CA CYS A 449 -2.89 14.57 -8.36
C CYS A 449 -3.37 15.18 -9.68
N SER A 450 -4.05 14.41 -10.53
CA SER A 450 -4.70 14.92 -11.74
C SER A 450 -6.16 14.48 -11.77
N SER A 451 -7.02 15.33 -12.31
CA SER A 451 -8.44 15.00 -12.53
C SER A 451 -8.62 13.83 -13.51
N LEU A 452 -7.62 13.58 -14.36
CA LEU A 452 -7.58 12.45 -15.31
C LEU A 452 -7.51 11.08 -14.63
N ASN A 453 -6.93 11.01 -13.42
CA ASN A 453 -6.72 9.76 -12.69
C ASN A 453 -7.88 9.42 -11.74
N GLY A 454 -8.96 10.20 -11.74
CA GLY A 454 -10.16 9.96 -10.93
C GLY A 454 -10.79 11.24 -10.39
N SER A 455 -12.04 11.13 -9.92
CA SER A 455 -12.81 12.26 -9.37
C SER A 455 -12.32 12.73 -7.99
N SER A 456 -11.43 11.97 -7.35
CA SER A 456 -10.77 12.37 -6.10
C SER A 456 -9.36 11.79 -5.97
N CYS A 457 -8.52 12.47 -5.21
CA CYS A 457 -7.18 12.04 -4.83
C CYS A 457 -7.07 12.05 -3.30
N TYR A 458 -6.19 11.24 -2.72
CA TYR A 458 -5.94 11.28 -1.28
C TYR A 458 -4.46 11.28 -0.94
N VAL A 459 -4.13 11.89 0.18
CA VAL A 459 -2.77 11.91 0.75
C VAL A 459 -2.85 11.69 2.26
N ASN A 460 -1.87 10.97 2.80
CA ASN A 460 -1.74 10.75 4.24
C ASN A 460 -0.90 11.87 4.83
N VAL A 461 -1.42 12.52 5.88
CA VAL A 461 -0.81 13.70 6.50
C VAL A 461 -0.81 13.53 8.02
N ILE A 462 0.19 14.04 8.72
CA ILE A 462 0.26 14.04 10.18
C ILE A 462 -0.46 15.27 10.75
N GLU A 463 -1.03 15.14 11.95
CA GLU A 463 -1.62 16.26 12.68
C GLU A 463 -0.61 17.40 12.85
N GLY A 464 -1.06 18.61 12.55
CA GLY A 464 -0.28 19.83 12.67
C GLY A 464 0.67 20.10 11.50
N GLU A 465 0.70 19.25 10.48
CA GLU A 465 1.49 19.50 9.27
C GLU A 465 0.88 20.66 8.47
N THR A 466 1.74 21.53 7.95
CA THR A 466 1.34 22.57 6.99
C THR A 466 1.47 22.01 5.58
N ILE A 467 0.42 22.17 4.77
CA ILE A 467 0.37 21.75 3.38
C ILE A 467 0.26 22.97 2.48
N GLU A 468 1.03 23.00 1.40
CA GLU A 468 0.91 23.99 0.32
C GLU A 468 0.49 23.27 -0.97
N VAL A 469 -0.60 23.71 -1.60
CA VAL A 469 -1.09 23.15 -2.86
C VAL A 469 -1.30 24.21 -3.93
N ARG A 470 -1.00 23.83 -5.17
CA ARG A 470 -1.08 24.64 -6.38
C ARG A 470 -1.89 23.89 -7.43
N ALA A 471 -2.85 24.57 -8.04
CA ALA A 471 -3.66 24.04 -9.13
C ALA A 471 -3.14 24.59 -10.45
N THR A 472 -3.05 23.73 -11.46
CA THR A 472 -2.74 24.09 -12.85
C THR A 472 -3.87 23.55 -13.72
N ALA A 473 -4.56 24.43 -14.44
CA ALA A 473 -5.59 24.01 -15.38
C ALA A 473 -4.95 23.58 -16.70
N GLU A 474 -5.55 22.59 -17.37
CA GLU A 474 -5.15 22.18 -18.72
C GLU A 474 -5.60 23.21 -19.78
N SER A 475 -5.11 23.10 -21.02
CA SER A 475 -5.31 24.12 -22.08
C SER A 475 -6.76 24.50 -22.37
N ASP A 476 -7.68 23.55 -22.19
CA ASP A 476 -9.11 23.70 -22.50
C ASP A 476 -9.94 23.90 -21.23
N SER A 477 -9.28 24.28 -20.13
CA SER A 477 -9.89 24.44 -18.81
C SER A 477 -9.40 25.69 -18.08
N LYS A 478 -10.25 26.20 -17.20
CA LYS A 478 -9.95 27.34 -16.33
C LYS A 478 -10.05 26.90 -14.88
N PHE A 479 -9.08 27.31 -14.07
CA PHE A 479 -9.12 27.09 -12.63
C PHE A 479 -10.22 27.96 -12.01
N GLY A 480 -11.26 27.32 -11.47
CA GLY A 480 -12.41 27.97 -10.84
C GLY A 480 -12.14 28.37 -9.37
N GLY A 481 -11.16 27.73 -8.73
CA GLY A 481 -10.73 28.05 -7.37
C GLY A 481 -10.75 26.86 -6.41
N TRP A 482 -10.29 27.11 -5.19
CA TRP A 482 -10.34 26.18 -4.06
C TRP A 482 -11.62 26.39 -3.25
N GLY A 483 -12.16 25.29 -2.75
CA GLY A 483 -13.18 25.29 -1.70
C GLY A 483 -12.58 25.44 -0.31
N SER A 484 -13.35 25.07 0.71
CA SER A 484 -12.84 24.97 2.10
C SER A 484 -11.72 23.91 2.17
N PRO A 485 -10.61 24.15 2.89
CA PRO A 485 -10.36 25.23 3.85
C PRO A 485 -9.70 26.50 3.28
N CYS A 486 -9.30 26.52 2.02
CA CYS A 486 -8.45 27.61 1.50
C CYS A 486 -9.21 28.78 0.87
N GLY A 487 -10.29 28.51 0.13
CA GLY A 487 -11.02 29.54 -0.62
C GLY A 487 -10.18 30.24 -1.70
N GLY A 488 -10.85 30.80 -2.71
CA GLY A 488 -10.22 31.68 -3.70
C GLY A 488 -9.38 30.97 -4.77
N THR A 489 -8.62 31.74 -5.55
CA THR A 489 -7.93 31.28 -6.78
C THR A 489 -6.39 31.27 -6.68
N GLY A 490 -5.85 31.59 -5.51
CA GLY A 490 -4.40 31.65 -5.26
C GLY A 490 -3.78 30.31 -4.86
N ILE A 491 -2.55 30.35 -4.34
CA ILE A 491 -1.92 29.20 -3.68
C ILE A 491 -2.69 28.91 -2.38
N CYS A 492 -2.97 27.64 -2.10
CA CYS A 492 -3.72 27.22 -0.94
C CYS A 492 -2.76 26.62 0.10
N THR A 493 -2.63 27.28 1.24
CA THR A 493 -1.77 26.84 2.35
C THR A 493 -2.59 26.71 3.62
N PHE A 494 -2.59 25.54 4.26
CA PHE A 494 -3.35 25.29 5.49
C PHE A 494 -2.68 24.24 6.38
N LYS A 495 -3.12 24.16 7.64
CA LYS A 495 -2.63 23.20 8.62
C LYS A 495 -3.65 22.09 8.85
N VAL A 496 -3.24 20.83 8.75
CA VAL A 496 -4.13 19.68 8.91
C VAL A 496 -4.22 19.29 10.38
N ASN A 497 -5.34 19.59 11.04
CA ASN A 497 -5.55 19.19 12.45
C ASN A 497 -6.55 18.03 12.60
N THR A 498 -7.34 17.74 11.57
CA THR A 498 -8.31 16.64 11.52
C THR A 498 -8.43 16.12 10.09
N GLY A 499 -9.05 14.96 9.90
CA GLY A 499 -9.44 14.49 8.58
C GLY A 499 -10.39 15.49 7.92
N MET A 500 -10.08 15.92 6.69
CA MET A 500 -10.86 16.91 5.96
C MET A 500 -10.80 16.62 4.45
N SER A 501 -11.67 17.28 3.70
CA SER A 501 -11.66 17.26 2.24
C SER A 501 -11.48 18.68 1.70
N VAL A 502 -10.68 18.80 0.63
CA VAL A 502 -10.50 20.04 -0.13
C VAL A 502 -11.20 19.89 -1.47
N ASP A 503 -12.17 20.75 -1.74
CA ASP A 503 -12.75 20.84 -3.07
C ASP A 503 -11.86 21.68 -3.97
N VAL A 504 -11.66 21.25 -5.22
CA VAL A 504 -10.97 22.02 -6.26
C VAL A 504 -11.87 22.08 -7.48
N SER A 505 -12.08 23.27 -8.05
CA SER A 505 -12.95 23.41 -9.23
C SER A 505 -12.14 23.71 -10.49
N PHE A 506 -12.39 22.94 -11.54
CA PHE A 506 -11.92 23.24 -12.89
C PHE A 506 -13.13 23.33 -13.82
N ASP A 507 -13.25 24.44 -14.54
CA ASP A 507 -14.33 24.67 -15.49
C ASP A 507 -13.80 24.49 -16.92
N SER A 508 -14.45 23.66 -17.72
CA SER A 508 -14.08 23.48 -19.13
C SER A 508 -14.42 24.73 -19.92
N THR A 509 -13.47 25.22 -20.71
CA THR A 509 -13.62 26.38 -21.60
C THR A 509 -13.28 26.00 -23.06
N PRO A 510 -14.19 25.31 -23.77
CA PRO A 510 -13.95 24.95 -25.17
C PRO A 510 -13.82 26.17 -26.09
N LEU A 511 -13.04 26.01 -27.16
CA LEU A 511 -12.82 27.03 -28.18
C LEU A 511 -13.99 27.07 -29.16
N VAL A 512 -14.57 28.25 -29.36
CA VAL A 512 -15.59 28.50 -30.39
C VAL A 512 -14.99 29.35 -31.49
N ARG A 513 -15.03 28.85 -32.73
CA ARG A 513 -14.61 29.56 -33.94
C ARG A 513 -15.83 29.91 -34.78
N LEU A 514 -16.08 31.19 -34.97
CA LEU A 514 -17.09 31.72 -35.89
C LEU A 514 -16.40 32.24 -37.14
N SER A 515 -16.91 31.86 -38.31
CA SER A 515 -16.32 32.23 -39.61
C SER A 515 -17.37 32.56 -40.66
N THR A 516 -16.99 33.34 -41.67
CA THR A 516 -17.84 33.66 -42.83
C THR A 516 -17.22 33.10 -44.11
N SER A 517 -18.07 32.59 -45.01
CA SER A 517 -17.70 32.13 -46.36
C SER A 517 -18.50 32.93 -47.37
N GLY A 518 -17.86 33.89 -48.04
CA GLY A 518 -18.52 34.94 -48.82
C GLY A 518 -18.59 36.28 -48.05
N ASN A 519 -19.30 37.27 -48.59
CA ASN A 519 -19.33 38.62 -48.03
C ASN A 519 -20.57 38.83 -47.14
N GLY A 520 -20.33 38.99 -45.84
CA GLY A 520 -21.32 39.21 -44.79
C GLY A 520 -20.67 39.10 -43.41
N TYR A 521 -21.46 39.32 -42.36
CA TYR A 521 -20.99 39.21 -40.98
C TYR A 521 -21.99 38.45 -40.07
N ILE A 522 -21.49 37.96 -38.95
CA ILE A 522 -22.26 37.26 -37.91
C ILE A 522 -22.46 38.21 -36.73
N ALA A 523 -23.71 38.40 -36.32
CA ALA A 523 -24.07 39.18 -35.14
C ALA A 523 -24.98 38.36 -34.24
N GLY A 524 -24.88 38.51 -32.92
CA GLY A 524 -25.76 37.77 -32.02
C GLY A 524 -25.44 37.96 -30.56
N ASN A 525 -26.06 37.14 -29.74
CA ASN A 525 -25.83 37.11 -28.30
C ASN A 525 -25.51 35.68 -27.84
N TYR A 526 -24.85 35.57 -26.69
CA TYR A 526 -24.65 34.32 -25.99
C TYR A 526 -25.07 34.47 -24.53
N ILE A 527 -25.45 33.37 -23.90
CA ILE A 527 -25.86 33.33 -22.49
C ILE A 527 -25.00 32.30 -21.75
N THR A 528 -24.36 32.73 -20.66
CA THR A 528 -23.57 31.87 -19.77
C THR A 528 -23.98 32.13 -18.32
N GLY A 529 -24.52 31.12 -17.64
CA GLY A 529 -24.89 31.25 -16.22
C GLY A 529 -25.88 32.39 -15.91
N GLY A 530 -26.72 32.79 -16.88
CA GLY A 530 -27.69 33.88 -16.74
C GLY A 530 -27.18 35.28 -17.12
N ILE A 531 -25.93 35.41 -17.56
CA ILE A 531 -25.36 36.67 -18.08
C ILE A 531 -25.38 36.62 -19.61
N SER A 532 -25.86 37.68 -20.26
CA SER A 532 -25.85 37.82 -21.72
C SER A 532 -24.67 38.67 -22.21
N GLY A 533 -24.02 38.25 -23.29
CA GLY A 533 -23.01 39.03 -24.02
C GLY A 533 -23.37 39.13 -25.50
N THR A 534 -22.75 40.08 -26.21
CA THR A 534 -22.99 40.33 -27.65
C THR A 534 -21.75 39.98 -28.45
N ILE A 535 -21.94 39.41 -29.63
CA ILE A 535 -20.89 39.03 -30.57
C ILE A 535 -21.13 39.72 -31.92
N ASN A 536 -20.07 40.28 -32.50
CA ASN A 536 -20.05 40.84 -33.85
C ASN A 536 -18.75 40.36 -34.53
N CYS A 537 -18.88 39.59 -35.61
CA CYS A 537 -17.77 38.96 -36.29
C CYS A 537 -17.89 39.07 -37.80
N ASP A 538 -16.92 39.68 -38.47
CA ASP A 538 -16.91 39.93 -39.91
C ASP A 538 -16.15 38.87 -40.71
N GLN A 539 -15.10 38.25 -40.15
CA GLN A 539 -14.32 37.20 -40.84
C GLN A 539 -14.04 35.94 -40.00
N LEU A 540 -13.25 36.06 -38.93
CA LEU A 540 -12.91 34.93 -38.04
C LEU A 540 -12.78 35.43 -36.60
N CYS A 541 -13.64 34.92 -35.73
CA CYS A 541 -13.58 35.18 -34.29
C CYS A 541 -13.40 33.86 -33.57
N ALA A 542 -12.36 33.76 -32.77
CA ALA A 542 -12.03 32.57 -32.01
C ALA A 542 -11.82 32.98 -30.55
N ASP A 543 -12.68 32.49 -29.66
CA ASP A 543 -12.58 32.76 -28.23
C ASP A 543 -13.05 31.54 -27.42
N ASN A 544 -12.59 31.43 -26.18
CA ASN A 544 -12.89 30.32 -25.27
C ASN A 544 -14.09 30.66 -24.41
N TYR A 545 -15.11 29.80 -24.42
CA TYR A 545 -16.35 30.00 -23.67
C TYR A 545 -16.57 28.86 -22.68
N PRO A 546 -17.14 29.12 -21.48
CA PRO A 546 -17.48 28.05 -20.56
C PRO A 546 -18.45 27.03 -21.18
N LYS A 547 -18.22 25.74 -20.91
CA LYS A 547 -19.08 24.66 -21.37
C LYS A 547 -20.53 24.87 -20.86
N GLY A 548 -21.50 24.67 -21.76
CA GLY A 548 -22.91 24.93 -21.51
C GLY A 548 -23.37 26.35 -21.85
N THR A 549 -22.48 27.20 -22.38
CA THR A 549 -22.86 28.48 -22.98
C THR A 549 -23.76 28.24 -24.19
N ASP A 550 -24.90 28.91 -24.22
CA ASP A 550 -25.87 28.84 -25.30
C ASP A 550 -25.70 30.07 -26.22
N PHE A 551 -25.48 29.84 -27.50
CA PHE A 551 -25.34 30.89 -28.51
C PHE A 551 -26.65 31.06 -29.29
N THR A 552 -26.98 32.30 -29.60
CA THR A 552 -28.04 32.69 -30.56
C THR A 552 -27.48 33.75 -31.50
N ILE A 553 -27.12 33.33 -32.70
CA ILE A 553 -26.43 34.15 -33.69
C ILE A 553 -27.24 34.29 -34.98
N ARG A 554 -27.02 35.38 -35.71
CA ARG A 554 -27.68 35.75 -36.96
C ARG A 554 -26.66 36.11 -38.02
N ALA A 555 -26.87 35.61 -39.24
CA ALA A 555 -26.06 35.96 -40.39
C ALA A 555 -26.65 37.19 -41.09
N VAL A 556 -25.82 38.20 -41.32
CA VAL A 556 -26.17 39.44 -42.02
C VAL A 556 -25.39 39.50 -43.33
N PRO A 557 -26.04 39.29 -44.49
CA PRO A 557 -25.36 39.38 -45.78
C PRO A 557 -25.04 40.85 -46.13
N ASP A 558 -23.89 41.07 -46.75
CA ASP A 558 -23.54 42.38 -47.31
C ASP A 558 -24.34 42.66 -48.59
N SER A 559 -24.44 43.93 -48.99
CA SER A 559 -25.18 44.34 -50.19
C SER A 559 -24.74 43.54 -51.43
N GLY A 560 -25.70 42.93 -52.14
CA GLY A 560 -25.44 42.10 -53.32
C GLY A 560 -25.20 40.62 -53.02
N ASN A 561 -25.27 40.19 -51.76
CA ASN A 561 -25.16 38.79 -51.36
C ASN A 561 -26.46 38.31 -50.70
N ASN A 562 -26.72 37.00 -50.80
CA ASN A 562 -27.75 36.28 -50.08
C ASN A 562 -27.09 35.33 -49.09
N PHE A 563 -27.73 35.15 -47.94
CA PHE A 563 -27.40 34.06 -47.03
C PHE A 563 -27.86 32.73 -47.62
N VAL A 564 -26.97 31.73 -47.64
CA VAL A 564 -27.22 30.41 -48.22
C VAL A 564 -27.57 29.41 -47.13
N SER A 565 -26.67 29.26 -46.14
CA SER A 565 -26.81 28.24 -45.10
C SER A 565 -25.85 28.47 -43.94
N TRP A 566 -26.16 27.84 -42.82
CA TRP A 566 -25.26 27.65 -41.70
C TRP A 566 -24.61 26.27 -41.76
N SER A 567 -23.34 26.17 -41.34
CA SER A 567 -22.69 24.90 -41.00
C SER A 567 -22.18 24.92 -39.56
N GLY A 568 -22.29 23.79 -38.86
CA GLY A 568 -21.82 23.64 -37.47
C GLY A 568 -22.83 24.03 -36.38
N CYS A 569 -24.05 24.41 -36.73
CA CYS A 569 -25.15 24.74 -35.79
C CYS A 569 -25.90 23.50 -35.32
N ASP A 570 -26.43 23.54 -34.09
CA ASP A 570 -27.29 22.46 -33.57
C ASP A 570 -28.71 22.62 -34.13
N GLU A 571 -29.22 23.84 -34.18
CA GLU A 571 -30.49 24.20 -34.83
C GLU A 571 -30.29 25.45 -35.70
N ALA A 572 -30.86 25.42 -36.91
CA ALA A 572 -30.82 26.54 -37.84
C ALA A 572 -32.20 26.75 -38.45
N TRP A 573 -32.69 27.99 -38.43
CA TRP A 573 -33.98 28.36 -39.00
C TRP A 573 -33.82 29.47 -40.02
N SER A 574 -34.47 29.30 -41.17
CA SER A 574 -34.60 30.33 -42.20
C SER A 574 -36.09 30.54 -42.49
N VAL A 575 -36.65 31.61 -41.94
CA VAL A 575 -38.03 32.03 -42.20
C VAL A 575 -37.98 33.50 -42.60
N GLU A 576 -38.52 33.85 -43.77
CA GLU A 576 -38.74 35.23 -44.27
C GLU A 576 -37.80 36.31 -43.67
N GLY A 577 -36.50 36.26 -43.98
CA GLY A 577 -35.53 37.32 -43.58
C GLY A 577 -34.84 37.14 -42.22
N ALA A 578 -35.13 36.06 -41.49
CA ALA A 578 -34.48 35.70 -40.23
C ALA A 578 -33.48 34.54 -40.44
N ASN A 579 -32.17 34.84 -40.41
CA ASN A 579 -31.07 33.86 -40.62
C ASN A 579 -30.43 33.45 -39.29
N TYR A 580 -31.15 32.74 -38.42
CA TYR A 580 -30.67 32.42 -37.07
C TYR A 580 -30.03 31.02 -36.97
N CYS A 581 -29.04 30.93 -36.09
CA CYS A 581 -28.39 29.70 -35.67
C CYS A 581 -28.25 29.69 -34.15
N THR A 582 -28.61 28.56 -33.55
CA THR A 582 -28.40 28.29 -32.12
C THR A 582 -27.56 27.04 -31.96
N PHE A 583 -26.67 27.08 -30.97
CA PHE A 583 -25.87 25.93 -30.58
C PHE A 583 -25.40 26.07 -29.13
N ARG A 584 -25.15 24.92 -28.51
CA ARG A 584 -24.60 24.85 -27.15
C ARG A 584 -23.15 24.43 -27.19
N VAL A 585 -22.30 25.14 -26.45
CA VAL A 585 -20.87 24.84 -26.33
C VAL A 585 -20.69 23.63 -25.43
N ASN A 586 -20.59 22.43 -26.02
CA ASN A 586 -20.31 21.18 -25.30
C ASN A 586 -18.87 20.69 -25.50
N SER A 587 -18.23 21.12 -26.58
CA SER A 587 -16.86 20.84 -27.01
C SER A 587 -16.41 21.95 -27.97
N ASN A 588 -15.19 21.86 -28.51
CA ASN A 588 -14.71 22.82 -29.51
C ASN A 588 -15.68 22.86 -30.71
N ARG A 589 -16.11 24.05 -31.11
CA ARG A 589 -17.12 24.26 -32.17
C ARG A 589 -16.57 25.16 -33.26
N ASN A 590 -16.79 24.77 -34.51
CA ASN A 590 -16.60 25.63 -35.67
C ASN A 590 -17.96 25.86 -36.31
N VAL A 591 -18.36 27.13 -36.41
CA VAL A 591 -19.62 27.55 -37.01
C VAL A 591 -19.32 28.52 -38.16
N THR A 592 -19.91 28.25 -39.34
CA THR A 592 -19.67 29.07 -40.53
C THR A 592 -20.99 29.54 -41.15
N ALA A 593 -21.07 30.83 -41.46
CA ALA A 593 -22.15 31.41 -42.26
C ALA A 593 -21.73 31.45 -43.73
N ASN A 594 -22.52 30.81 -44.61
CA ASN A 594 -22.25 30.78 -46.05
C ASN A 594 -23.11 31.81 -46.77
N PHE A 595 -22.48 32.65 -47.59
CA PHE A 595 -23.10 33.68 -48.42
C PHE A 595 -22.77 33.44 -49.90
N SER A 596 -23.69 33.81 -50.78
CA SER A 596 -23.49 33.78 -52.23
C SER A 596 -23.91 35.09 -52.87
N VAL A 597 -23.30 35.45 -53.99
CA VAL A 597 -23.65 36.65 -54.75
C VAL A 597 -25.03 36.45 -55.39
N ILE A 598 -25.88 37.49 -55.36
CA ILE A 598 -27.16 37.50 -56.06
C ILE A 598 -26.88 37.57 -57.58
N THR A 599 -26.96 36.44 -58.27
CA THR A 599 -26.83 36.39 -59.73
C THR A 599 -28.20 36.57 -60.38
N ALA A 600 -28.43 37.73 -61.02
CA ALA A 600 -29.60 37.94 -61.85
C ALA A 600 -29.51 37.08 -63.13
N SER A 601 -30.43 36.14 -63.32
CA SER A 601 -30.53 35.39 -64.57
C SER A 601 -31.06 36.29 -65.71
N PRO A 602 -30.43 36.32 -66.90
CA PRO A 602 -30.92 37.12 -68.02
C PRO A 602 -32.22 36.53 -68.58
N ALA A 603 -33.27 37.34 -68.68
CA ALA A 603 -34.53 37.02 -69.33
C ALA A 603 -34.47 37.37 -70.83
N LEU A 604 -34.82 36.41 -71.69
CA LEU A 604 -34.98 36.62 -73.14
C LEU A 604 -36.46 36.84 -73.46
N VAL A 605 -36.79 37.97 -74.10
CA VAL A 605 -38.17 38.26 -74.56
C VAL A 605 -38.22 38.14 -76.07
N THR A 606 -39.10 37.28 -76.59
CA THR A 606 -39.30 37.09 -78.04
C THR A 606 -40.67 37.65 -78.44
N ILE A 607 -40.71 38.48 -79.47
CA ILE A 607 -41.91 39.17 -79.95
C ILE A 607 -42.18 38.76 -81.40
N GLY A 608 -43.33 38.13 -81.65
CA GLY A 608 -43.83 37.87 -82.98
C GLY A 608 -44.90 38.88 -83.40
N VAL A 609 -44.86 39.32 -84.65
CA VAL A 609 -45.89 40.18 -85.24
C VAL A 609 -46.49 39.50 -86.45
N SER A 610 -47.82 39.36 -86.49
CA SER A 610 -48.54 38.76 -87.61
C SER A 610 -49.51 39.76 -88.25
N GLY A 611 -49.47 39.87 -89.58
CA GLY A 611 -50.29 40.77 -90.39
C GLY A 611 -49.57 42.08 -90.76
N SER A 612 -49.74 42.52 -92.01
CA SER A 612 -49.00 43.68 -92.59
C SER A 612 -49.51 45.06 -92.16
N GLY A 613 -50.30 45.12 -91.06
CA GLY A 613 -51.06 46.29 -90.66
C GLY A 613 -50.38 47.24 -89.67
N GLY A 614 -49.28 46.81 -89.03
CA GLY A 614 -48.64 47.54 -87.94
C GLY A 614 -47.36 46.89 -87.41
N TYR A 615 -46.82 47.45 -86.34
CA TYR A 615 -45.60 46.99 -85.67
C TYR A 615 -45.70 47.12 -84.14
N VAL A 616 -44.80 46.45 -83.40
CA VAL A 616 -44.72 46.55 -81.93
C VAL A 616 -43.53 47.43 -81.53
N SER A 617 -43.72 48.33 -80.58
CA SER A 617 -42.68 49.24 -80.06
C SER A 617 -42.62 49.20 -78.54
N GLY A 618 -41.58 49.76 -77.93
CA GLY A 618 -41.42 49.82 -76.47
C GLY A 618 -40.48 48.76 -75.92
N GLY A 619 -40.50 48.55 -74.60
CA GLY A 619 -39.69 47.52 -73.91
C GLY A 619 -38.17 47.71 -73.99
N GLY A 620 -37.69 48.91 -74.38
CA GLY A 620 -36.26 49.19 -74.58
C GLY A 620 -35.73 48.87 -75.99
N MET A 621 -36.61 48.49 -76.93
CA MET A 621 -36.23 48.31 -78.34
C MET A 621 -35.91 49.66 -79.00
N THR A 622 -34.78 49.74 -79.69
CA THR A 622 -34.34 50.95 -80.44
C THR A 622 -35.00 51.05 -81.82
N SER A 623 -35.34 49.92 -82.42
CA SER A 623 -36.15 49.81 -83.64
C SER A 623 -37.40 48.98 -83.32
N GLY A 624 -38.58 49.44 -83.72
CA GLY A 624 -39.82 48.67 -83.56
C GLY A 624 -39.75 47.31 -84.24
N CYS A 625 -40.52 46.34 -83.76
CA CYS A 625 -40.64 45.02 -84.34
C CYS A 625 -41.71 45.00 -85.44
N PHE A 626 -41.26 44.94 -86.69
CA PHE A 626 -42.12 44.89 -87.87
C PHE A 626 -42.43 43.44 -88.27
N PRO A 627 -43.51 43.19 -89.03
CA PRO A 627 -43.84 41.84 -89.53
C PRO A 627 -42.71 41.22 -90.36
N GLU A 628 -41.96 42.04 -91.10
CA GLU A 628 -40.82 41.62 -91.94
C GLU A 628 -39.58 41.20 -91.13
N THR A 629 -39.46 41.71 -89.89
CA THR A 629 -38.35 41.43 -88.99
C THR A 629 -38.76 40.51 -87.83
N SER A 630 -39.96 39.95 -87.88
CA SER A 630 -40.52 39.06 -86.86
C SER A 630 -39.98 37.63 -87.02
N PRO A 631 -39.57 36.93 -85.94
CA PRO A 631 -39.65 37.34 -84.54
C PRO A 631 -38.46 38.21 -84.09
N CYS A 632 -38.75 39.26 -83.32
CA CYS A 632 -37.73 40.13 -82.72
C CYS A 632 -37.41 39.69 -81.28
N SER A 633 -36.18 39.90 -80.83
CA SER A 633 -35.78 39.57 -79.46
C SER A 633 -35.25 40.78 -78.70
N ILE A 634 -35.61 40.86 -77.41
CA ILE A 634 -35.03 41.82 -76.46
C ILE A 634 -34.12 41.03 -75.52
N THR A 635 -32.84 41.38 -75.53
CA THR A 635 -31.79 40.77 -74.70
C THR A 635 -31.29 41.76 -73.65
N GLY A 636 -30.74 41.25 -72.54
CA GLY A 636 -30.16 42.10 -71.49
C GLY A 636 -31.17 42.59 -70.43
N LEU A 637 -32.37 42.02 -70.39
CA LEU A 637 -33.35 42.26 -69.34
C LEU A 637 -33.17 41.24 -68.21
N SER A 638 -33.36 41.65 -66.96
CA SER A 638 -33.34 40.78 -65.79
C SER A 638 -34.77 40.36 -65.41
N VAL A 639 -34.93 39.15 -64.88
CA VAL A 639 -36.20 38.70 -64.29
C VAL A 639 -36.65 39.71 -63.22
N GLY A 640 -37.93 40.11 -63.25
CA GLY A 640 -38.50 41.14 -62.38
C GLY A 640 -38.56 42.54 -62.97
N ASN A 641 -37.89 42.81 -64.11
CA ASN A 641 -38.05 44.10 -64.80
C ASN A 641 -39.45 44.23 -65.42
N ARG A 642 -40.05 45.42 -65.30
CA ARG A 642 -41.33 45.74 -65.94
C ARG A 642 -41.09 46.37 -67.31
N ILE A 643 -41.65 45.76 -68.34
CA ILE A 643 -41.63 46.27 -69.72
C ILE A 643 -43.02 46.70 -70.18
N GLN A 644 -43.05 47.68 -71.09
CA GLN A 644 -44.26 48.20 -71.72
C GLN A 644 -44.11 48.09 -73.23
N LEU A 645 -45.01 47.36 -73.88
CA LEU A 645 -45.04 47.15 -75.33
C LEU A 645 -46.30 47.75 -75.93
N ASN A 646 -46.15 48.48 -77.03
CA ASN A 646 -47.23 49.18 -77.70
C ASN A 646 -47.37 48.68 -79.15
N ALA A 647 -48.56 48.21 -79.50
CA ALA A 647 -48.94 47.87 -80.86
C ALA A 647 -49.37 49.15 -81.61
N VAL A 648 -48.67 49.48 -82.69
CA VAL A 648 -48.90 50.68 -83.50
C VAL A 648 -49.42 50.24 -84.87
N VAL A 649 -50.63 50.68 -85.22
CA VAL A 649 -51.24 50.43 -86.54
C VAL A 649 -50.73 51.49 -87.52
N THR A 650 -50.16 51.07 -88.64
CA THR A 650 -49.61 51.96 -89.67
C THR A 650 -50.41 51.96 -90.96
N ASN A 651 -51.18 50.90 -91.23
CA ASN A 651 -52.05 50.80 -92.40
C ASN A 651 -53.53 51.00 -91.99
N PRO A 652 -54.26 51.99 -92.56
CA PRO A 652 -55.66 52.24 -92.23
C PRO A 652 -56.61 51.08 -92.59
N ASP A 653 -56.24 50.19 -93.50
CA ASP A 653 -57.03 49.02 -93.91
C ASP A 653 -56.96 47.85 -92.91
N TYR A 654 -56.14 47.97 -91.87
CA TYR A 654 -55.96 46.94 -90.84
C TYR A 654 -56.35 47.48 -89.46
N GLU A 655 -56.76 46.58 -88.57
CA GLU A 655 -56.96 46.87 -87.15
C GLU A 655 -56.18 45.90 -86.26
N PHE A 656 -55.86 46.36 -85.04
CA PHE A 656 -55.20 45.52 -84.04
C PHE A 656 -56.22 44.54 -83.45
N TYR A 657 -56.02 43.24 -83.72
CA TYR A 657 -56.93 42.18 -83.27
C TYR A 657 -56.73 41.83 -81.80
N GLY A 658 -55.49 41.89 -81.32
CA GLY A 658 -55.14 41.65 -79.93
C GLY A 658 -53.78 40.99 -79.71
N TRP A 659 -53.41 40.86 -78.44
CA TRP A 659 -52.19 40.19 -77.99
C TRP A 659 -52.42 38.69 -77.73
N SER A 660 -51.38 37.87 -77.89
CA SER A 660 -51.33 36.50 -77.40
C SER A 660 -49.96 36.15 -76.80
N GLY A 661 -49.84 34.98 -76.15
CA GLY A 661 -48.69 34.66 -75.31
C GLY A 661 -48.73 35.39 -73.98
N ALA A 662 -47.58 35.90 -73.50
CA ALA A 662 -47.47 36.53 -72.17
C ALA A 662 -48.23 37.87 -72.01
N CYS A 663 -48.83 38.40 -73.08
CA CYS A 663 -49.66 39.61 -73.09
C CYS A 663 -51.15 39.32 -73.35
N SER A 664 -51.59 38.06 -73.35
CA SER A 664 -52.97 37.69 -73.72
C SER A 664 -54.06 38.39 -72.90
N GLU A 665 -53.80 38.68 -71.63
CA GLU A 665 -54.73 39.35 -70.71
C GLU A 665 -55.07 40.79 -71.10
N PHE A 666 -54.22 41.44 -71.91
CA PHE A 666 -54.45 42.81 -72.39
C PHE A 666 -55.44 42.86 -73.57
N GLY A 667 -55.81 41.71 -74.13
CA GLY A 667 -56.83 41.59 -75.18
C GLY A 667 -56.58 42.54 -76.35
N LYS A 668 -57.55 43.41 -76.63
CA LYS A 668 -57.49 44.43 -77.71
C LYS A 668 -56.81 45.74 -77.31
N ASN A 669 -56.31 45.86 -76.08
CA ASN A 669 -55.61 47.08 -75.66
C ASN A 669 -54.30 47.20 -76.43
N THR A 670 -54.04 48.37 -77.01
CA THR A 670 -52.83 48.61 -77.81
C THR A 670 -51.55 48.64 -76.97
N SER A 671 -51.65 48.72 -75.63
CA SER A 671 -50.50 48.66 -74.71
C SER A 671 -50.55 47.41 -73.83
N CYS A 672 -49.45 46.67 -73.76
CA CYS A 672 -49.22 45.55 -72.85
C CYS A 672 -48.14 45.90 -71.83
N SER A 673 -48.43 45.76 -70.54
CA SER A 673 -47.45 45.93 -69.46
C SER A 673 -47.19 44.64 -68.71
N LEU A 674 -45.97 44.13 -68.75
CA LEU A 674 -45.62 42.85 -68.14
C LEU A 674 -44.37 42.99 -67.26
N THR A 675 -44.40 42.39 -66.07
CA THR A 675 -43.21 42.14 -65.25
C THR A 675 -42.66 40.78 -65.65
N LEU A 676 -41.40 40.72 -66.07
CA LEU A 676 -40.80 39.49 -66.63
C LEU A 676 -40.65 38.40 -65.57
N PRO A 677 -41.35 37.25 -65.68
CA PRO A 677 -41.20 36.13 -64.76
C PRO A 677 -40.03 35.20 -65.16
N GLY A 678 -39.43 35.41 -66.33
CA GLY A 678 -38.46 34.52 -66.98
C GLY A 678 -38.40 34.80 -68.48
N PRO A 679 -37.84 33.90 -69.30
CA PRO A 679 -37.94 33.97 -70.75
C PRO A 679 -39.40 33.85 -71.20
N VAL A 680 -39.87 34.77 -72.05
CA VAL A 680 -41.28 34.83 -72.46
C VAL A 680 -41.43 35.15 -73.94
N THR A 681 -42.50 34.64 -74.55
CA THR A 681 -42.87 34.92 -75.93
C THR A 681 -44.21 35.65 -76.00
N ILE A 682 -44.27 36.71 -76.80
CA ILE A 682 -45.42 37.60 -76.98
C ILE A 682 -45.74 37.69 -78.46
N TYR A 683 -47.03 37.69 -78.83
CA TYR A 683 -47.45 37.89 -80.20
C TYR A 683 -48.45 39.03 -80.32
N ALA A 684 -48.31 39.86 -81.35
CA ALA A 684 -49.25 40.90 -81.73
C ALA A 684 -49.88 40.56 -83.09
N SER A 685 -51.20 40.57 -83.18
CA SER A 685 -51.93 40.26 -84.41
C SER A 685 -52.68 41.46 -84.97
N PHE A 686 -52.48 41.72 -86.27
CA PHE A 686 -53.17 42.75 -87.04
C PHE A 686 -53.97 42.09 -88.17
N VAL A 687 -55.26 42.38 -88.28
CA VAL A 687 -56.17 41.78 -89.27
C VAL A 687 -56.74 42.86 -90.20
N PRO A 688 -57.06 42.55 -91.47
CA PRO A 688 -57.78 43.47 -92.34
C PRO A 688 -59.15 43.83 -91.76
N LYS A 689 -59.60 45.07 -91.98
CA LYS A 689 -60.92 45.55 -91.57
C LYS A 689 -62.07 45.00 -92.40
#